data_AF-A0A662Y4P8-F1
#
_entry.id   AF-A0A662Y4P8-F1
#
_cell.length_a   1.000
_cell.length_b   1.000
_cell.length_c   1.000
_cell.angle_alpha   90.00
_cell.angle_beta   90.00
_cell.angle_gamma   90.00
#
_symmetry.space_group_name_H-M   'P 1'
#
loop_
_entity.id
_entity.type
_entity.pdbx_description
1 polymer ?
#
loop_
_entity_poly.entity_id
_entity_poly.type
_entity_poly.pdbx_seq_one_letter_code
_entity_poly.pdbx_strand_id
1 'polypeptide(L)'
;MSPGMAVVVVICVLAVLAGLVLLLLFLRRLRYQRERESLVFLQEPVDVYREELNDSFMEQALWRCGVCRFLNHPERKLCDLCQTLRGADREAPGRRKPTSNRSSFSRASLNARMGRIGETEAYSSSQADDAIGGSFSRASMSRAATSQPLSKLQLAASRRQQWKRMPTTDGLHRWVRQQRERRASKASGLHNSHSRDSMDSDPGGRVSLSRYLDATERDSNLSIGYIRVRDSIGRLVLNESDVVATDFHYRINILDGAGSSELIMNLEGVHNLPFPDKIRWFSTELHRLWLPWESGHAELVVRRDHLLQDSFELVAAMKPFQLRQRWRVVFAGEPALDAGGVMREWFTLLFAELFDPTFGLFLSTVGDERSYWINANSPHLMDVEDHLAYFEFAGRLVGKAILEEHLVPVHLALPFLKHILGVPISFSDLQFLDDEIYNSALMVKRIDDIEPLCLDFTATRVVNGKPEIVELVEGGAHIDVTRENRMRYLDALFKYYVLGSVSDQLLSFLTALYDVVPEGLLKLFDYQELELLMCGVPSIDVEDWKKHTDFKFYTHNFPTELELNNIEWFWDVVEEMRNEDRVRLLQFATGTSRVPAQGFKGLISSDGRVRRFNVAFAGTNQSFLFPKAHTCFNRLDLPIYNSRDVLAEYVKLIVQMDITGFTIE
;
A
#
# COMPACT_ATOMS: atom_id res chain seq x y z
N MET A 1 29.28 69.92 2.45
CA MET A 1 28.53 69.86 3.74
C MET A 1 29.42 70.42 4.84
N SER A 2 28.85 71.00 5.90
CA SER A 2 29.64 71.34 7.09
C SER A 2 29.97 70.07 7.90
N PRO A 3 31.04 70.07 8.73
CA PRO A 3 31.40 68.90 9.55
C PRO A 3 30.24 68.40 10.43
N GLY A 4 29.48 69.31 11.04
CA GLY A 4 28.32 68.98 11.86
C GLY A 4 27.21 68.24 11.10
N MET A 5 26.97 68.57 9.83
CA MET A 5 25.98 67.85 9.01
C MET A 5 26.39 66.40 8.74
N ALA A 6 27.69 66.11 8.59
CA ALA A 6 28.17 64.73 8.45
C ALA A 6 27.97 63.93 9.75
N VAL A 7 28.27 64.52 10.90
CA VAL A 7 28.05 63.89 12.22
C VAL A 7 26.58 63.58 12.46
N VAL A 8 25.67 64.50 12.17
CA VAL A 8 24.21 64.26 12.31
C VAL A 8 23.74 63.12 11.42
N VAL A 9 24.18 63.05 10.15
CA VAL A 9 23.83 61.94 9.24
C VAL A 9 24.35 60.60 9.79
N VAL A 10 25.58 60.52 10.28
CA VAL A 10 26.14 59.30 10.89
C VAL A 10 25.34 58.86 12.12
N ILE A 11 24.96 59.79 13.00
CA ILE A 11 24.13 59.48 14.19
C ILE A 11 22.75 58.95 13.77
N CYS A 12 22.10 59.56 12.77
CA CYS A 12 20.82 59.07 12.24
C CYS A 12 20.94 57.67 11.63
N VAL A 13 22.00 57.37 10.87
CA VAL A 13 22.24 56.03 10.31
C VAL A 13 22.45 54.99 11.41
N LEU A 14 23.25 55.31 12.44
CA LEU A 14 23.47 54.42 13.59
C LEU A 14 22.18 54.18 14.38
N ALA A 15 21.33 55.20 14.57
CA ALA A 15 20.03 55.06 15.23
C ALA A 15 19.06 54.16 14.43
N VAL A 16 19.02 54.30 13.10
CA VAL A 16 18.22 53.42 12.22
C VAL A 16 18.73 51.98 12.24
N LEU A 17 20.04 51.77 12.22
CA LEU A 17 20.64 50.43 12.35
C LEU A 17 20.33 49.79 13.72
N ALA A 18 20.44 50.54 14.82
CA ALA A 18 20.06 50.06 16.14
C ALA A 18 18.55 49.73 16.23
N GLY A 19 17.69 50.55 15.62
CA GLY A 19 16.26 50.28 15.50
C GLY A 19 15.95 49.01 14.70
N LEU A 20 16.65 48.78 13.59
CA LEU A 20 16.54 47.54 12.81
C LEU A 20 17.01 46.30 13.59
N VAL A 21 18.12 46.39 14.33
CA VAL A 21 18.59 45.29 15.18
C VAL A 21 17.57 44.97 16.30
N LEU A 22 17.03 45.99 16.97
CA LEU A 22 15.98 45.81 17.98
C LEU A 22 14.70 45.21 17.39
N LEU A 23 14.30 45.63 16.18
CA LEU A 23 13.15 45.06 15.47
C LEU A 23 13.39 43.59 15.09
N LEU A 24 14.58 43.23 14.60
CA LEU A 24 14.93 41.85 14.29
C LEU A 24 14.96 40.96 15.54
N LEU A 25 15.50 41.45 16.65
CA LEU A 25 15.47 40.75 17.94
C LEU A 25 14.04 40.58 18.48
N PHE A 26 13.18 41.60 18.32
CA PHE A 26 11.77 41.54 18.70
C PHE A 26 10.98 40.54 17.83
N LEU A 27 11.20 40.55 16.51
CA LEU A 27 10.60 39.59 15.59
C LEU A 27 11.07 38.15 15.86
N ARG A 28 12.37 37.93 16.12
CA ARG A 28 12.90 36.63 16.55
C ARG A 28 12.25 36.16 17.86
N ARG A 29 12.07 37.05 18.83
CA ARG A 29 11.39 36.75 20.10
C ARG A 29 9.91 36.41 19.93
N LEU A 30 9.19 37.11 19.05
CA LEU A 30 7.80 36.77 18.71
C LEU A 30 7.69 35.43 17.98
N ARG A 31 8.65 35.12 17.10
CA ARG A 31 8.73 33.82 16.42
C ARG A 31 8.92 32.68 17.45
N TYR A 32 9.93 32.83 18.30
CA TYR A 32 10.26 31.92 19.41
C TYR A 32 9.08 31.70 20.37
N GLN A 33 8.28 32.74 20.66
CA GLN A 33 7.06 32.60 21.45
C GLN A 33 5.99 31.77 20.73
N ARG A 34 5.77 31.99 19.43
CA ARG A 34 4.82 31.21 18.64
C ARG A 34 5.25 29.76 18.47
N GLU A 35 6.54 29.52 18.26
CA GLU A 35 7.14 28.18 18.22
C GLU A 35 6.93 27.47 19.58
N ARG A 36 7.19 28.15 20.70
CA ARG A 36 6.87 27.67 22.07
C ARG A 36 5.38 27.39 22.32
N GLU A 37 4.47 28.09 21.65
CA GLU A 37 3.01 27.88 21.77
C GLU A 37 2.49 26.76 20.86
N SER A 38 3.23 26.40 19.81
CA SER A 38 2.87 25.33 18.86
C SER A 38 3.32 23.92 19.25
N LEU A 39 4.30 23.79 20.17
CA LEU A 39 4.82 22.49 20.60
C LEU A 39 3.87 21.84 21.61
N VAL A 40 3.33 20.68 21.25
CA VAL A 40 2.48 19.88 22.13
C VAL A 40 3.35 19.25 23.23
N PHE A 41 3.14 19.70 24.46
CA PHE A 41 3.74 19.08 25.64
C PHE A 41 3.16 17.68 25.84
N LEU A 42 3.98 16.74 26.34
CA LEU A 42 3.52 15.43 26.77
C LEU A 42 2.42 15.57 27.84
N GLN A 43 1.18 15.36 27.44
CA GLN A 43 0.15 14.88 28.37
C GLN A 43 0.52 13.44 28.77
N GLU A 44 0.15 13.05 29.99
CA GLU A 44 0.28 11.66 30.40
C GLU A 44 -0.52 10.76 29.44
N PRO A 45 0.00 9.57 29.08
CA PRO A 45 -0.67 8.70 28.13
C PRO A 45 -2.01 8.23 28.70
N VAL A 46 -3.09 8.81 28.20
CA VAL A 46 -4.43 8.21 28.28
C VAL A 46 -4.37 6.88 27.50
N ASP A 47 -5.13 5.88 27.95
CA ASP A 47 -5.20 4.53 27.37
C ASP A 47 -5.95 4.52 26.02
N VAL A 48 -5.45 5.29 25.04
CA VAL A 48 -6.08 5.53 23.74
C VAL A 48 -5.82 4.37 22.77
N TYR A 49 -6.87 3.83 22.15
CA TYR A 49 -6.77 2.86 21.05
C TYR A 49 -7.02 3.51 19.68
N ARG A 50 -6.72 2.80 18.58
CA ARG A 50 -6.78 3.39 17.22
C ARG A 50 -8.17 3.87 16.83
N GLU A 51 -9.22 3.22 17.32
CA GLU A 51 -10.62 3.57 17.09
C GLU A 51 -11.04 4.90 17.74
N GLU A 52 -10.38 5.29 18.84
CA GLU A 52 -10.66 6.50 19.62
C GLU A 52 -10.00 7.77 19.05
N LEU A 53 -9.22 7.63 17.98
CA LEU A 53 -8.53 8.73 17.31
C LEU A 53 -9.51 9.66 16.57
N ASN A 54 -9.89 10.74 17.25
CA ASN A 54 -10.62 11.86 16.66
C ASN A 54 -9.82 12.55 15.54
N ASP A 55 -10.43 12.66 14.35
CA ASP A 55 -9.82 13.31 13.19
C ASP A 55 -10.18 14.80 13.14
N SER A 56 -9.35 15.64 13.78
CA SER A 56 -9.62 17.07 14.00
C SER A 56 -9.45 17.97 12.76
N PHE A 57 -9.85 17.49 11.58
CA PHE A 57 -10.00 18.31 10.36
C PHE A 57 -11.22 17.93 9.47
N MET A 58 -12.31 17.52 10.12
CA MET A 58 -13.68 17.27 9.60
C MET A 58 -14.07 15.84 9.20
N GLU A 59 -15.33 15.52 9.52
CA GLU A 59 -16.02 14.22 9.46
C GLU A 59 -16.38 13.75 8.02
N GLN A 60 -15.58 14.06 7.00
CA GLN A 60 -16.04 13.99 5.60
C GLN A 60 -15.10 13.25 4.62
N ALA A 61 -15.34 11.94 4.49
CA ALA A 61 -15.32 11.20 3.22
C ALA A 61 -14.09 11.39 2.30
N LEU A 62 -12.88 11.42 2.88
CA LEU A 62 -11.63 11.48 2.12
C LEU A 62 -11.20 10.10 1.62
N TRP A 63 -11.58 9.77 0.38
CA TRP A 63 -10.77 9.01 -0.61
C TRP A 63 -11.61 8.78 -1.88
N ARG A 64 -11.26 9.39 -3.02
CA ARG A 64 -11.89 9.04 -4.31
C ARG A 64 -10.96 9.06 -5.53
N CYS A 65 -9.91 8.26 -5.47
CA CYS A 65 -9.02 8.09 -6.60
C CYS A 65 -9.61 7.18 -7.70
N GLY A 66 -10.42 7.77 -8.59
CA GLY A 66 -10.61 7.26 -9.95
C GLY A 66 -9.43 7.66 -10.84
N VAL A 67 -8.26 7.07 -10.58
CA VAL A 67 -6.92 7.39 -11.14
C VAL A 67 -6.26 8.70 -10.66
N CYS A 68 -6.94 9.86 -10.59
CA CYS A 68 -6.34 11.05 -9.93
C CYS A 68 -7.27 12.20 -9.47
N ARG A 69 -8.61 12.08 -9.48
CA ARG A 69 -9.49 13.19 -9.03
C ARG A 69 -9.68 13.21 -7.51
N PHE A 70 -8.54 13.53 -6.92
CA PHE A 70 -8.02 13.40 -5.57
C PHE A 70 -8.82 14.17 -4.52
N LEU A 71 -9.26 13.47 -3.48
CA LEU A 71 -9.58 14.04 -2.16
C LEU A 71 -9.10 13.05 -1.09
N ASN A 72 -7.81 13.16 -0.78
CA ASN A 72 -7.20 12.66 0.46
C ASN A 72 -6.69 13.90 1.23
N HIS A 73 -6.09 13.74 2.42
CA HIS A 73 -5.75 14.86 3.33
C HIS A 73 -5.10 16.05 2.59
N PRO A 74 -5.51 17.32 2.79
CA PRO A 74 -5.08 18.44 1.94
C PRO A 74 -3.56 18.62 1.82
N GLU A 75 -2.82 18.31 2.89
CA GLU A 75 -1.36 18.41 2.97
C GLU A 75 -0.63 17.33 2.15
N ARG A 76 -1.25 16.16 1.90
CA ARG A 76 -0.61 15.00 1.23
C ARG A 76 -0.19 15.33 -0.21
N LYS A 77 1.11 15.24 -0.50
CA LYS A 77 1.71 15.59 -1.80
C LYS A 77 1.42 14.52 -2.88
N LEU A 78 1.40 13.24 -2.51
CA LEU A 78 1.10 12.09 -3.38
C LEU A 78 -0.26 11.46 -3.03
N CYS A 79 -0.95 10.86 -4.01
CA CYS A 79 -2.21 10.17 -3.75
C CYS A 79 -2.01 8.74 -3.24
N ASP A 80 -2.37 8.50 -1.98
CA ASP A 80 -2.14 7.23 -1.28
C ASP A 80 -2.61 5.98 -2.06
N LEU A 81 -3.67 6.08 -2.88
CA LEU A 81 -4.22 5.00 -3.72
C LEU A 81 -3.45 4.69 -5.02
N CYS A 82 -2.74 5.66 -5.61
CA CYS A 82 -2.24 5.57 -6.99
C CYS A 82 -0.89 6.29 -7.25
N GLN A 83 -0.33 6.89 -6.20
CA GLN A 83 0.88 7.72 -6.15
C GLN A 83 0.99 8.85 -7.19
N THR A 84 -0.13 9.27 -7.79
CA THR A 84 -0.16 10.48 -8.64
C THR A 84 0.05 11.73 -7.79
N LEU A 85 0.95 12.62 -8.23
CA LEU A 85 1.26 13.89 -7.58
C LEU A 85 0.09 14.89 -7.63
N ARG A 86 -0.16 15.61 -6.53
CA ARG A 86 -1.19 16.66 -6.46
C ARG A 86 -0.96 17.72 -7.54
N GLY A 87 -1.99 18.00 -8.35
CA GLY A 87 -1.93 18.99 -9.42
C GLY A 87 -1.40 18.46 -10.77
N ALA A 88 -0.88 17.23 -10.85
CA ALA A 88 -0.49 16.58 -12.12
C ALA A 88 -1.71 16.00 -12.88
N ASP A 89 -2.82 16.75 -12.90
CA ASP A 89 -4.14 16.31 -13.34
C ASP A 89 -4.13 15.98 -14.85
N ARG A 90 -4.32 14.69 -15.21
CA ARG A 90 -4.47 14.30 -16.62
C ARG A 90 -5.77 14.88 -17.16
N GLU A 91 -5.69 15.88 -18.05
CA GLU A 91 -6.88 16.45 -18.70
C GLU A 91 -7.64 15.34 -19.46
N ALA A 92 -8.92 15.17 -19.16
CA ALA A 92 -9.76 14.22 -19.87
C ALA A 92 -10.05 14.74 -21.30
N PRO A 93 -9.88 13.93 -22.35
CA PRO A 93 -10.06 14.37 -23.73
C PRO A 93 -11.50 14.83 -23.97
N GLY A 94 -11.70 16.14 -24.11
CA GLY A 94 -13.02 16.73 -24.40
C GLY A 94 -13.28 18.13 -23.82
N ARG A 95 -12.52 18.60 -22.82
CA ARG A 95 -12.75 19.93 -22.20
C ARG A 95 -11.94 21.06 -22.84
N ARG A 96 -12.36 21.55 -24.01
CA ARG A 96 -11.93 22.89 -24.47
C ARG A 96 -12.56 23.96 -23.57
N LYS A 97 -11.75 24.77 -22.88
CA LYS A 97 -12.22 26.01 -22.23
C LYS A 97 -12.65 27.03 -23.31
N PRO A 98 -13.75 27.78 -23.12
CA PRO A 98 -14.11 28.87 -24.03
C PRO A 98 -13.18 30.07 -23.80
N THR A 99 -12.24 30.30 -24.72
CA THR A 99 -11.34 31.46 -24.68
C THR A 99 -12.05 32.72 -25.18
N SER A 100 -12.34 33.65 -24.27
CA SER A 100 -13.04 34.90 -24.61
C SER A 100 -12.12 35.98 -25.18
N ASN A 101 -12.41 36.42 -26.41
CA ASN A 101 -12.10 37.73 -27.00
C ASN A 101 -10.64 38.18 -27.22
N ARG A 102 -10.34 38.44 -28.52
CA ARG A 102 -9.60 39.60 -29.09
C ARG A 102 -8.09 39.71 -28.76
N SER A 103 -7.23 40.25 -29.64
CA SER A 103 -7.42 41.03 -30.88
C SER A 103 -6.30 40.80 -31.94
N SER A 104 -6.41 41.53 -33.06
CA SER A 104 -5.32 41.98 -33.96
C SER A 104 -4.52 40.93 -34.76
N PHE A 105 -4.75 40.91 -36.07
CA PHE A 105 -3.88 40.31 -37.09
C PHE A 105 -2.59 41.11 -37.29
N SER A 106 -1.51 40.43 -37.71
CA SER A 106 -0.45 40.99 -38.56
C SER A 106 0.11 39.90 -39.50
N ARG A 107 0.83 40.29 -40.57
CA ARG A 107 1.20 39.42 -41.71
C ARG A 107 2.72 39.30 -41.92
N ALA A 108 3.23 38.07 -41.91
CA ALA A 108 4.40 37.58 -42.67
C ALA A 108 4.29 36.03 -42.69
N SER A 109 4.34 35.27 -43.80
CA SER A 109 5.25 35.27 -44.96
C SER A 109 6.69 34.95 -44.54
N LEU A 110 7.41 33.92 -45.00
CA LEU A 110 7.19 32.68 -45.78
C LEU A 110 8.61 32.05 -45.92
N ASN A 111 8.73 30.83 -46.46
CA ASN A 111 9.98 30.08 -46.74
C ASN A 111 10.70 29.54 -45.48
N ALA A 112 10.96 28.24 -45.25
CA ALA A 112 11.15 27.03 -46.06
C ALA A 112 12.59 26.76 -46.56
N ARG A 113 13.23 25.73 -45.98
CA ARG A 113 14.08 24.74 -46.67
C ARG A 113 14.27 23.46 -45.83
N MET A 114 14.93 22.44 -46.40
CA MET A 114 14.70 21.03 -46.06
C MET A 114 15.94 20.15 -46.30
N GLY A 115 16.19 19.20 -45.38
CA GLY A 115 17.15 18.07 -45.43
C GLY A 115 16.99 17.27 -44.13
N ARG A 116 16.95 15.93 -44.03
CA ARG A 116 17.61 14.80 -44.74
C ARG A 116 19.12 14.72 -44.51
N ILE A 117 19.75 13.57 -44.20
CA ILE A 117 19.31 12.18 -43.84
C ILE A 117 20.50 11.49 -43.12
N GLY A 118 20.27 10.40 -42.36
CA GLY A 118 21.29 9.50 -41.75
C GLY A 118 20.98 9.21 -40.26
N GLU A 119 20.98 7.99 -39.69
CA GLU A 119 21.69 6.70 -39.95
C GLU A 119 23.22 6.82 -39.67
N THR A 120 23.85 6.09 -38.74
CA THR A 120 23.45 5.08 -37.70
C THR A 120 24.23 5.37 -36.36
N GLU A 121 24.43 4.56 -35.30
CA GLU A 121 24.15 3.15 -34.92
C GLU A 121 24.30 2.89 -33.38
N ALA A 122 24.04 1.63 -32.95
CA ALA A 122 24.64 0.86 -31.83
C ALA A 122 24.48 1.23 -30.32
N TYR A 123 24.23 0.14 -29.56
CA TYR A 123 24.42 -0.11 -28.11
C TYR A 123 25.45 0.75 -27.32
N SER A 124 25.09 1.14 -26.08
CA SER A 124 25.73 0.67 -24.82
C SER A 124 25.00 1.22 -23.55
N SER A 125 25.50 0.90 -22.35
CA SER A 125 24.86 1.13 -21.04
C SER A 125 25.46 2.27 -20.19
N SER A 126 24.73 2.62 -19.11
CA SER A 126 25.20 3.09 -17.78
C SER A 126 25.97 4.43 -17.63
N GLN A 127 25.48 5.24 -16.66
CA GLN A 127 26.18 6.37 -15.98
C GLN A 127 26.45 7.64 -16.84
N ALA A 128 26.47 8.88 -16.32
CA ALA A 128 25.97 9.44 -15.05
C ALA A 128 25.82 10.99 -15.14
N ASP A 129 25.15 11.57 -14.13
CA ASP A 129 25.26 12.92 -13.54
C ASP A 129 25.18 14.25 -14.33
N ASP A 130 24.44 15.18 -13.71
CA ASP A 130 24.54 16.66 -13.66
C ASP A 130 25.34 17.47 -14.71
N ALA A 131 24.67 18.49 -15.29
CA ALA A 131 24.85 19.90 -14.87
C ALA A 131 24.11 20.93 -15.78
N ILE A 132 24.20 22.21 -15.38
CA ILE A 132 23.90 23.47 -16.11
C ILE A 132 22.42 23.93 -16.10
N GLY A 133 22.16 24.99 -15.35
CA GLY A 133 21.04 25.90 -15.59
C GLY A 133 21.45 27.08 -16.47
N GLY A 134 20.59 27.50 -17.41
CA GLY A 134 20.90 28.65 -18.26
C GLY A 134 19.85 29.04 -19.31
N SER A 135 19.23 30.21 -19.11
CA SER A 135 18.41 30.96 -20.08
C SER A 135 17.05 30.37 -20.53
N PHE A 136 16.07 31.26 -20.69
CA PHE A 136 14.72 30.91 -21.17
C PHE A 136 14.60 31.10 -22.68
N SER A 137 14.04 30.11 -23.38
CA SER A 137 13.37 30.36 -24.67
C SER A 137 12.10 29.51 -24.79
N ARG A 138 10.95 30.17 -24.88
CA ARG A 138 9.62 29.52 -24.94
C ARG A 138 9.31 29.05 -26.37
N ALA A 139 9.85 27.89 -26.76
CA ALA A 139 9.43 27.22 -27.98
C ALA A 139 8.01 26.64 -27.82
N SER A 140 7.05 27.19 -28.57
CA SER A 140 5.64 26.78 -28.52
C SER A 140 5.39 25.44 -29.26
N MET A 141 5.70 24.32 -28.62
CA MET A 141 5.23 23.01 -29.09
C MET A 141 3.87 22.63 -28.52
N SER A 142 2.89 22.47 -29.40
CA SER A 142 1.63 21.78 -29.11
C SER A 142 1.93 20.30 -28.87
N ARG A 143 2.21 19.92 -27.62
CA ARG A 143 2.22 18.51 -27.19
C ARG A 143 0.86 17.90 -27.48
N ALA A 144 0.77 17.12 -28.55
CA ALA A 144 -0.25 16.09 -28.64
C ALA A 144 -0.04 15.18 -27.41
N ALA A 145 -1.05 15.06 -26.56
CA ALA A 145 -0.94 14.31 -25.32
C ALA A 145 -0.93 12.80 -25.64
N THR A 146 0.26 12.25 -25.89
CA THR A 146 0.51 10.81 -25.81
C THR A 146 0.16 10.36 -24.40
N SER A 147 -1.01 9.74 -24.26
CA SER A 147 -1.45 9.15 -22.99
C SER A 147 -0.54 7.98 -22.66
N GLN A 148 0.47 8.22 -21.82
CA GLN A 148 1.23 7.14 -21.19
C GLN A 148 0.26 6.14 -20.54
N PRO A 149 0.56 4.83 -20.55
CA PRO A 149 -0.24 3.84 -19.84
C PRO A 149 -0.35 4.17 -18.34
N LEU A 150 -1.22 3.45 -17.66
CA LEU A 150 -1.30 3.46 -16.20
C LEU A 150 -0.26 2.47 -15.66
N SER A 151 0.40 2.80 -14.54
CA SER A 151 1.18 1.79 -13.79
C SER A 151 0.27 0.69 -13.23
N LYS A 152 0.82 -0.43 -12.75
CA LYS A 152 0.00 -1.49 -12.13
C LYS A 152 -0.79 -0.92 -10.94
N LEU A 153 -0.20 -0.12 -10.07
CA LEU A 153 -0.88 0.56 -8.95
C LEU A 153 -2.00 1.51 -9.41
N GLN A 154 -1.76 2.32 -10.45
CA GLN A 154 -2.80 3.21 -11.01
C GLN A 154 -3.95 2.41 -11.66
N LEU A 155 -3.64 1.28 -12.28
CA LEU A 155 -4.59 0.39 -12.92
C LEU A 155 -5.39 -0.40 -11.86
N ALA A 156 -4.76 -0.87 -10.78
CA ALA A 156 -5.41 -1.42 -9.60
C ALA A 156 -6.38 -0.42 -8.96
N ALA A 157 -5.95 0.84 -8.78
CA ALA A 157 -6.81 1.93 -8.29
C ALA A 157 -8.00 2.23 -9.22
N SER A 158 -7.79 2.20 -10.54
CA SER A 158 -8.88 2.38 -11.51
C SER A 158 -9.95 1.27 -11.44
N ARG A 159 -9.56 0.07 -10.98
CA ARG A 159 -10.41 -1.13 -10.94
C ARG A 159 -11.01 -1.43 -9.55
N ARG A 160 -10.53 -0.74 -8.49
CA ARG A 160 -10.87 -0.96 -7.07
C ARG A 160 -12.36 -1.24 -6.80
N GLN A 161 -13.23 -0.47 -7.46
CA GLN A 161 -14.69 -0.51 -7.27
C GLN A 161 -15.44 -1.05 -8.50
N GLN A 162 -14.82 -1.93 -9.30
CA GLN A 162 -15.47 -2.62 -10.44
C GLN A 162 -16.59 -3.59 -10.03
N TRP A 163 -16.66 -3.97 -8.75
CA TRP A 163 -17.58 -4.97 -8.24
C TRP A 163 -18.31 -4.42 -7.01
N LYS A 164 -19.59 -4.77 -6.86
CA LYS A 164 -20.36 -4.52 -5.64
C LYS A 164 -21.25 -5.72 -5.35
N ARG A 165 -21.32 -6.15 -4.08
CA ARG A 165 -22.35 -7.08 -3.63
C ARG A 165 -23.69 -6.34 -3.57
N MET A 166 -24.71 -6.88 -4.22
CA MET A 166 -26.08 -6.35 -4.24
C MET A 166 -27.04 -7.41 -3.69
N PRO A 167 -28.06 -7.03 -2.90
CA PRO A 167 -29.10 -7.96 -2.48
C PRO A 167 -29.95 -8.40 -3.68
N THR A 168 -30.33 -9.66 -3.72
CA THR A 168 -31.27 -10.24 -4.69
C THR A 168 -32.59 -10.66 -4.04
N THR A 169 -33.57 -11.04 -4.84
CA THR A 169 -34.96 -11.33 -4.41
C THR A 169 -35.10 -12.54 -3.49
N ASP A 170 -34.03 -13.32 -3.34
CA ASP A 170 -33.87 -14.42 -2.38
C ASP A 170 -33.39 -13.95 -0.99
N GLY A 171 -33.13 -12.65 -0.81
CA GLY A 171 -32.58 -12.06 0.42
C GLY A 171 -31.06 -12.26 0.58
N LEU A 172 -30.43 -12.99 -0.34
CA LEU A 172 -28.99 -13.21 -0.38
C LEU A 172 -28.30 -12.10 -1.17
N HIS A 173 -26.98 -11.99 -1.06
CA HIS A 173 -26.20 -11.02 -1.82
C HIS A 173 -25.34 -11.70 -2.89
N ARG A 174 -25.22 -11.06 -4.05
CA ARG A 174 -24.48 -11.56 -5.23
C ARG A 174 -23.58 -10.48 -5.79
N TRP A 175 -22.45 -10.84 -6.40
CA TRP A 175 -21.53 -9.86 -6.96
C TRP A 175 -22.00 -9.37 -8.33
N VAL A 176 -22.22 -8.07 -8.45
CA VAL A 176 -22.60 -7.40 -9.70
C VAL A 176 -21.45 -6.50 -10.16
N ARG A 177 -21.09 -6.57 -11.45
CA ARG A 177 -20.07 -5.69 -12.05
C ARG A 177 -20.63 -4.28 -12.20
N GLN A 178 -19.99 -3.28 -11.59
CA GLN A 178 -20.34 -1.88 -11.78
C GLN A 178 -19.98 -1.43 -13.19
N GLN A 179 -20.98 -1.13 -14.02
CA GLN A 179 -20.75 -0.38 -15.25
C GLN A 179 -20.32 1.06 -14.88
N ARG A 180 -19.17 1.51 -15.41
CA ARG A 180 -18.74 2.91 -15.25
C ARG A 180 -19.75 3.81 -15.94
N GLU A 181 -20.50 4.60 -15.16
CA GLU A 181 -21.40 5.63 -15.69
C GLU A 181 -20.66 6.55 -16.67
N ARG A 182 -20.86 6.33 -17.97
CA ARG A 182 -20.70 7.41 -18.94
C ARG A 182 -21.81 8.40 -18.66
N ARG A 183 -21.48 9.45 -17.90
CA ARG A 183 -22.35 10.61 -17.71
C ARG A 183 -22.66 11.25 -19.06
N ALA A 184 -23.70 10.76 -19.72
CA ALA A 184 -24.34 11.42 -20.83
C ALA A 184 -24.70 12.84 -20.35
N SER A 185 -24.24 13.85 -21.10
CA SER A 185 -24.54 15.24 -20.78
C SER A 185 -26.05 15.45 -20.88
N LYS A 186 -26.74 15.57 -19.73
CA LYS A 186 -28.17 15.89 -19.67
C LYS A 186 -28.43 17.25 -20.31
N ALA A 187 -28.78 17.22 -21.59
CA ALA A 187 -29.30 18.34 -22.35
C ALA A 187 -30.57 17.86 -23.06
N SER A 188 -31.70 18.52 -22.76
CA SER A 188 -33.02 18.39 -23.39
C SER A 188 -33.70 17.01 -23.45
N GLY A 189 -35.02 17.01 -23.19
CA GLY A 189 -35.95 16.12 -23.89
C GLY A 189 -36.75 15.15 -23.01
N LEU A 190 -38.07 15.29 -23.06
CA LEU A 190 -39.00 14.22 -22.71
C LEU A 190 -38.96 13.15 -23.81
N HIS A 191 -39.03 11.87 -23.45
CA HIS A 191 -40.21 11.05 -23.75
C HIS A 191 -40.19 9.74 -22.93
N ASN A 192 -41.34 9.09 -22.83
CA ASN A 192 -41.56 7.90 -22.01
C ASN A 192 -42.16 6.77 -22.87
N SER A 193 -41.55 5.59 -22.87
CA SER A 193 -42.16 4.35 -23.39
C SER A 193 -41.37 3.10 -22.96
N HIS A 194 -42.08 1.98 -22.81
CA HIS A 194 -41.48 0.65 -22.73
C HIS A 194 -41.13 0.15 -24.14
N SER A 195 -40.09 -0.68 -24.25
CA SER A 195 -40.14 -1.86 -25.11
C SER A 195 -39.22 -2.95 -24.54
N ARG A 196 -39.54 -4.21 -24.86
CA ARG A 196 -38.60 -5.32 -24.83
C ARG A 196 -37.98 -5.51 -26.22
N ASP A 197 -37.18 -6.57 -26.30
CA ASP A 197 -37.01 -7.49 -27.43
C ASP A 197 -35.89 -7.26 -28.46
N SER A 198 -35.40 -8.44 -28.89
CA SER A 198 -34.70 -8.79 -30.12
C SER A 198 -33.24 -8.40 -30.33
N MET A 199 -32.44 -9.46 -30.53
CA MET A 199 -31.35 -9.47 -31.51
C MET A 199 -31.96 -9.24 -32.91
N ASP A 200 -31.33 -8.42 -33.75
CA ASP A 200 -31.33 -8.69 -35.18
C ASP A 200 -30.05 -8.16 -35.85
N SER A 201 -29.85 -8.56 -37.11
CA SER A 201 -28.65 -8.42 -37.91
C SER A 201 -28.78 -7.27 -38.91
N ASP A 202 -27.71 -6.54 -39.21
CA ASP A 202 -27.62 -5.76 -40.46
C ASP A 202 -26.17 -5.60 -40.96
N PRO A 203 -25.84 -6.00 -42.20
CA PRO A 203 -24.48 -5.92 -42.73
C PRO A 203 -24.26 -4.65 -43.58
N GLY A 204 -23.70 -3.59 -42.98
CA GLY A 204 -23.39 -2.34 -43.71
C GLY A 204 -22.31 -1.49 -43.06
N GLY A 205 -21.11 -1.44 -43.65
CA GLY A 205 -19.96 -0.78 -43.02
C GLY A 205 -19.98 0.76 -43.08
N ARG A 206 -19.94 1.42 -41.92
CA ARG A 206 -19.42 2.80 -41.76
C ARG A 206 -18.55 2.93 -40.51
N VAL A 207 -17.24 3.10 -40.72
CA VAL A 207 -16.24 3.25 -39.65
C VAL A 207 -16.20 4.69 -39.14
N SER A 208 -16.40 4.91 -37.84
CA SER A 208 -15.90 6.11 -37.14
C SER A 208 -15.78 5.94 -35.62
N LEU A 209 -14.86 6.70 -35.02
CA LEU A 209 -14.65 6.98 -33.58
C LEU A 209 -14.53 5.82 -32.55
N SER A 210 -14.71 4.54 -32.91
CA SER A 210 -14.57 3.40 -31.97
C SER A 210 -13.12 2.94 -31.70
N ARG A 211 -12.12 3.59 -32.32
CA ARG A 211 -10.72 3.13 -32.39
C ARG A 211 -9.77 3.75 -31.33
N TYR A 212 -10.25 4.64 -30.46
CA TYR A 212 -9.44 5.33 -29.44
C TYR A 212 -9.92 5.08 -28.00
N LEU A 213 -10.19 3.82 -27.68
CA LEU A 213 -10.33 3.31 -26.31
C LEU A 213 -9.42 2.10 -26.20
N ASP A 214 -8.60 2.05 -25.15
CA ASP A 214 -7.64 0.98 -24.94
C ASP A 214 -8.34 -0.39 -24.95
N ALA A 215 -7.70 -1.38 -25.58
CA ALA A 215 -8.26 -2.72 -25.72
C ALA A 215 -8.41 -3.40 -24.35
N THR A 216 -7.51 -3.09 -23.41
CA THR A 216 -7.52 -3.56 -22.02
C THR A 216 -8.85 -3.25 -21.29
N GLU A 217 -9.37 -2.02 -21.43
CA GLU A 217 -10.67 -1.64 -20.85
C GLU A 217 -11.81 -2.45 -21.49
N ARG A 218 -11.81 -2.65 -22.81
CA ARG A 218 -12.85 -3.44 -23.49
C ARG A 218 -12.84 -4.90 -23.07
N ASP A 219 -11.66 -5.52 -23.01
CA ASP A 219 -11.50 -6.91 -22.60
C ASP A 219 -11.96 -7.15 -21.15
N SER A 220 -11.65 -6.23 -20.22
CA SER A 220 -12.08 -6.33 -18.81
C SER A 220 -13.59 -6.18 -18.57
N ASN A 221 -14.32 -5.50 -19.47
CA ASN A 221 -15.78 -5.34 -19.36
C ASN A 221 -16.58 -6.55 -19.89
N LEU A 222 -15.93 -7.49 -20.57
CA LEU A 222 -16.54 -8.70 -21.15
C LEU A 222 -16.13 -10.00 -20.43
N SER A 223 -15.18 -9.93 -19.48
CA SER A 223 -14.81 -11.05 -18.63
C SER A 223 -15.97 -11.38 -17.67
N ILE A 224 -16.34 -12.66 -17.60
CA ILE A 224 -16.99 -13.21 -16.41
C ILE A 224 -16.07 -12.95 -15.20
N GLY A 225 -16.67 -12.69 -14.03
CA GLY A 225 -15.95 -12.61 -12.77
C GLY A 225 -15.99 -13.95 -12.07
N TYR A 226 -14.86 -14.40 -11.55
CA TYR A 226 -14.76 -15.66 -10.83
C TYR A 226 -14.46 -15.43 -9.35
N ILE A 227 -15.18 -16.15 -8.49
CA ILE A 227 -14.94 -16.17 -7.05
C ILE A 227 -14.65 -17.62 -6.62
N ARG A 228 -13.64 -17.79 -5.76
CA ARG A 228 -13.40 -19.08 -5.11
C ARG A 228 -14.58 -19.46 -4.20
N VAL A 229 -14.99 -20.70 -4.25
CA VAL A 229 -15.90 -21.34 -3.28
C VAL A 229 -15.30 -22.67 -2.83
N ARG A 230 -15.79 -23.23 -1.72
CA ARG A 230 -15.51 -24.63 -1.38
C ARG A 230 -16.54 -25.52 -2.06
N ASP A 231 -16.10 -26.62 -2.65
CA ASP A 231 -16.98 -27.68 -3.17
C ASP A 231 -17.51 -28.59 -2.05
N SER A 232 -18.25 -29.65 -2.41
CA SER A 232 -18.82 -30.61 -1.46
C SER A 232 -17.80 -31.48 -0.72
N ILE A 233 -16.52 -31.46 -1.12
CA ILE A 233 -15.40 -32.14 -0.46
C ILE A 233 -14.39 -31.16 0.15
N GLY A 234 -14.71 -29.85 0.16
CA GLY A 234 -13.95 -28.79 0.83
C GLY A 234 -12.84 -28.14 0.00
N ARG A 235 -12.63 -28.57 -1.26
CA ARG A 235 -11.59 -28.03 -2.16
C ARG A 235 -11.99 -26.67 -2.74
N LEU A 236 -11.02 -25.84 -3.12
CA LEU A 236 -11.29 -24.56 -3.76
C LEU A 236 -11.60 -24.75 -5.25
N VAL A 237 -12.74 -24.21 -5.69
CA VAL A 237 -13.13 -24.15 -7.11
C VAL A 237 -13.59 -22.73 -7.49
N LEU A 238 -13.49 -22.36 -8.77
CA LEU A 238 -13.92 -21.05 -9.27
C LEU A 238 -15.32 -21.09 -9.88
N ASN A 239 -16.27 -20.42 -9.23
CA ASN A 239 -17.64 -20.24 -9.73
C ASN A 239 -17.85 -18.81 -10.24
N GLU A 240 -18.84 -18.63 -11.13
CA GLU A 240 -19.22 -17.32 -11.66
C GLU A 240 -19.82 -16.43 -10.55
N SER A 241 -19.40 -15.17 -10.52
CA SER A 241 -19.54 -14.30 -9.35
C SER A 241 -20.97 -13.88 -9.00
N ASP A 242 -21.86 -13.89 -9.99
CA ASP A 242 -23.30 -13.63 -9.88
C ASP A 242 -24.10 -14.88 -9.48
N VAL A 243 -23.62 -16.08 -9.85
CA VAL A 243 -24.19 -17.38 -9.43
C VAL A 243 -23.94 -17.65 -7.93
N VAL A 244 -22.83 -17.15 -7.37
CA VAL A 244 -22.48 -17.35 -5.95
C VAL A 244 -23.24 -16.40 -5.03
N ALA A 245 -24.05 -16.99 -4.15
CA ALA A 245 -24.75 -16.28 -3.09
C ALA A 245 -23.86 -16.11 -1.84
N THR A 246 -24.02 -15.00 -1.13
CA THR A 246 -23.34 -14.69 0.13
C THR A 246 -24.33 -14.10 1.13
N ASP A 247 -24.33 -14.57 2.38
CA ASP A 247 -25.01 -13.90 3.48
C ASP A 247 -24.11 -12.79 4.05
N PHE A 248 -24.72 -11.70 4.52
CA PHE A 248 -24.06 -10.59 5.20
C PHE A 248 -24.14 -10.67 6.74
N HIS A 249 -24.86 -11.67 7.28
CA HIS A 249 -24.88 -12.01 8.70
C HIS A 249 -23.73 -12.95 9.03
N TYR A 250 -22.55 -12.38 9.33
CA TYR A 250 -21.39 -13.17 9.70
C TYR A 250 -21.49 -13.60 11.16
N ARG A 251 -21.50 -14.91 11.36
CA ARG A 251 -21.42 -15.58 12.66
C ARG A 251 -19.94 -15.75 13.02
N ILE A 252 -19.54 -15.24 14.19
CA ILE A 252 -18.19 -15.36 14.73
C ILE A 252 -18.24 -16.06 16.06
N ASN A 253 -17.48 -17.14 16.19
CA ASN A 253 -17.22 -17.79 17.48
C ASN A 253 -16.14 -16.98 18.21
N ILE A 254 -16.56 -16.27 19.25
CA ILE A 254 -15.69 -15.64 20.25
C ILE A 254 -15.33 -16.70 21.30
N LEU A 255 -14.08 -16.71 21.73
CA LEU A 255 -13.58 -17.56 22.80
C LEU A 255 -13.37 -16.67 24.03
N ASP A 256 -14.37 -16.63 24.91
CA ASP A 256 -14.46 -15.69 26.05
C ASP A 256 -13.81 -16.24 27.34
N GLY A 257 -13.01 -17.30 27.22
CA GLY A 257 -12.34 -17.97 28.34
C GLY A 257 -13.26 -18.85 29.20
N ALA A 258 -14.58 -18.63 29.16
CA ALA A 258 -15.59 -19.44 29.84
C ALA A 258 -16.28 -20.44 28.90
N GLY A 259 -16.31 -20.15 27.59
CA GLY A 259 -16.84 -21.04 26.57
C GLY A 259 -16.64 -20.49 25.15
N SER A 260 -17.63 -20.73 24.29
CA SER A 260 -17.71 -20.17 22.94
C SER A 260 -19.03 -19.43 22.78
N SER A 261 -18.98 -18.12 22.53
CA SER A 261 -20.15 -17.27 22.27
C SER A 261 -20.25 -16.91 20.78
N GLU A 262 -21.47 -16.89 20.22
CA GLU A 262 -21.72 -16.56 18.82
C GLU A 262 -22.08 -15.07 18.67
N LEU A 263 -21.16 -14.27 18.12
CA LEU A 263 -21.43 -12.90 17.68
C LEU A 263 -21.99 -12.92 16.26
N ILE A 264 -23.19 -12.37 16.06
CA ILE A 264 -23.80 -12.18 14.74
C ILE A 264 -23.65 -10.73 14.33
N MET A 265 -22.89 -10.47 13.26
CA MET A 265 -22.67 -9.13 12.72
C MET A 265 -23.37 -8.98 11.37
N ASN A 266 -24.19 -7.94 11.20
CA ASN A 266 -24.65 -7.51 9.88
C ASN A 266 -23.68 -6.45 9.33
N LEU A 267 -23.01 -6.75 8.21
CA LEU A 267 -22.01 -5.87 7.61
C LEU A 267 -22.53 -5.01 6.45
N GLU A 268 -23.83 -5.04 6.15
CA GLU A 268 -24.41 -4.34 4.99
C GLU A 268 -24.24 -2.81 5.11
N GLY A 269 -24.52 -2.25 6.29
CA GLY A 269 -24.26 -0.83 6.57
C GLY A 269 -22.76 -0.51 6.57
N VAL A 270 -21.95 -1.35 7.23
CA VAL A 270 -20.53 -1.09 7.49
C VAL A 270 -19.67 -1.16 6.22
N HIS A 271 -19.97 -2.08 5.29
CA HIS A 271 -19.28 -2.19 3.99
C HIS A 271 -19.35 -0.90 3.16
N ASN A 272 -20.41 -0.08 3.33
CA ASN A 272 -20.62 1.17 2.58
C ASN A 272 -20.01 2.41 3.29
N LEU A 273 -19.37 2.26 4.45
CA LEU A 273 -18.70 3.36 5.16
C LEU A 273 -17.39 3.80 4.47
N PRO A 274 -16.92 5.04 4.71
CA PRO A 274 -15.55 5.46 4.38
C PRO A 274 -14.50 4.59 5.07
N PHE A 275 -13.34 4.43 4.44
CA PHE A 275 -12.26 3.57 4.95
C PHE A 275 -11.81 3.89 6.40
N PRO A 276 -11.67 5.16 6.85
CA PRO A 276 -11.33 5.45 8.25
C PRO A 276 -12.38 4.92 9.25
N ASP A 277 -13.67 4.98 8.89
CA ASP A 277 -14.76 4.51 9.73
C ASP A 277 -14.89 2.98 9.68
N LYS A 278 -14.55 2.35 8.54
CA LYS A 278 -14.36 0.89 8.46
C LYS A 278 -13.23 0.42 9.38
N ILE A 279 -12.06 1.09 9.38
CA ILE A 279 -10.97 0.73 10.28
C ILE A 279 -11.40 0.92 11.73
N ARG A 280 -11.99 2.07 12.10
CA ARG A 280 -12.50 2.31 13.47
C ARG A 280 -13.36 1.15 13.95
N TRP A 281 -14.35 0.75 13.15
CA TRP A 281 -15.24 -0.36 13.48
C TRP A 281 -14.49 -1.70 13.56
N PHE A 282 -13.60 -1.97 12.59
CA PHE A 282 -12.82 -3.21 12.54
C PHE A 282 -11.87 -3.37 13.73
N SER A 283 -11.16 -2.32 14.15
CA SER A 283 -10.32 -2.32 15.36
C SER A 283 -11.16 -2.61 16.61
N THR A 284 -12.33 -1.97 16.77
CA THR A 284 -13.25 -2.26 17.89
C THR A 284 -13.70 -3.73 17.92
N GLU A 285 -13.95 -4.37 16.77
CA GLU A 285 -14.30 -5.79 16.74
C GLU A 285 -13.08 -6.72 16.91
N LEU A 286 -11.88 -6.37 16.42
CA LEU A 286 -10.64 -7.12 16.70
C LEU A 286 -10.30 -7.12 18.19
N HIS A 287 -10.45 -5.98 18.88
CA HIS A 287 -10.20 -5.87 20.31
C HIS A 287 -11.16 -6.72 21.17
N ARG A 288 -12.34 -7.10 20.64
CA ARG A 288 -13.24 -8.10 21.26
C ARG A 288 -12.80 -9.55 21.04
N LEU A 289 -11.90 -9.81 20.10
CA LEU A 289 -11.29 -11.12 19.88
C LEU A 289 -10.01 -11.33 20.71
N TRP A 290 -9.44 -10.27 21.29
CA TRP A 290 -8.27 -10.36 22.15
C TRP A 290 -8.62 -10.98 23.51
N LEU A 291 -7.79 -11.93 23.95
CA LEU A 291 -7.80 -12.35 25.35
C LEU A 291 -6.95 -11.36 26.19
N PRO A 292 -7.43 -10.88 27.35
CA PRO A 292 -6.68 -9.98 28.21
C PRO A 292 -5.34 -10.56 28.65
N TRP A 293 -4.34 -9.72 28.89
CA TRP A 293 -2.98 -10.16 29.27
C TRP A 293 -2.99 -10.97 30.59
N GLU A 294 -3.89 -10.60 31.50
CA GLU A 294 -4.17 -11.26 32.78
C GLU A 294 -4.76 -12.67 32.61
N SER A 295 -5.38 -12.95 31.46
CA SER A 295 -5.85 -14.28 31.05
C SER A 295 -4.77 -15.12 30.34
N GLY A 296 -3.54 -14.60 30.26
CA GLY A 296 -2.36 -15.30 29.78
C GLY A 296 -1.91 -14.90 28.37
N HIS A 297 -0.60 -15.03 28.15
CA HIS A 297 0.07 -14.82 26.87
C HIS A 297 0.79 -16.11 26.44
N ALA A 298 1.01 -16.26 25.14
CA ALA A 298 1.90 -17.29 24.61
C ALA A 298 3.33 -16.73 24.54
N GLU A 299 4.29 -17.36 25.21
CA GLU A 299 5.72 -17.02 25.09
C GLU A 299 6.36 -17.87 23.99
N LEU A 300 7.10 -17.24 23.08
CA LEU A 300 7.82 -17.87 21.98
C LEU A 300 9.31 -17.63 22.16
N VAL A 301 10.02 -18.64 22.67
CA VAL A 301 11.48 -18.59 22.82
C VAL A 301 12.12 -19.15 21.55
N VAL A 302 12.79 -18.29 20.78
CA VAL A 302 13.33 -18.62 19.45
C VAL A 302 14.82 -18.27 19.37
N ARG A 303 15.61 -19.07 18.65
CA ARG A 303 17.03 -18.79 18.39
C ARG A 303 17.15 -17.96 17.12
N ARG A 304 17.96 -16.90 17.14
CA ARG A 304 18.15 -15.99 15.99
C ARG A 304 18.74 -16.68 14.75
N ASP A 305 19.52 -17.75 14.95
CA ASP A 305 20.13 -18.55 13.89
C ASP A 305 19.24 -19.71 13.38
N HIS A 306 18.08 -19.95 14.01
CA HIS A 306 17.09 -20.96 13.61
C HIS A 306 15.66 -20.37 13.57
N LEU A 307 15.55 -19.06 13.28
CA LEU A 307 14.36 -18.26 13.51
C LEU A 307 13.08 -18.88 12.90
N LEU A 308 13.13 -19.22 11.61
CA LEU A 308 12.00 -19.83 10.90
C LEU A 308 11.60 -21.20 11.47
N GLN A 309 12.58 -22.06 11.78
CA GLN A 309 12.29 -23.39 12.34
C GLN A 309 11.64 -23.29 13.72
N ASP A 310 12.27 -22.59 14.66
CA ASP A 310 11.74 -22.48 16.04
C ASP A 310 10.36 -21.83 16.05
N SER A 311 10.15 -20.81 15.20
CA SER A 311 8.85 -20.14 15.08
C SER A 311 7.77 -21.03 14.45
N PHE A 312 8.13 -21.83 13.44
CA PHE A 312 7.23 -22.80 12.81
C PHE A 312 6.77 -23.86 13.83
N GLU A 313 7.71 -24.51 14.52
CA GLU A 313 7.41 -25.56 15.51
C GLU A 313 6.49 -25.04 16.63
N LEU A 314 6.79 -23.84 17.17
CA LEU A 314 6.00 -23.22 18.24
C LEU A 314 4.59 -22.81 17.79
N VAL A 315 4.44 -22.19 16.61
CA VAL A 315 3.14 -21.71 16.11
C VAL A 315 2.28 -22.84 15.52
N ALA A 316 2.90 -23.90 14.97
CA ALA A 316 2.21 -25.11 14.56
C ALA A 316 1.52 -25.80 15.75
N ALA A 317 2.23 -25.90 16.89
CA ALA A 317 1.75 -26.54 18.11
C ALA A 317 0.70 -25.73 18.91
N MET A 318 0.40 -24.48 18.53
CA MET A 318 -0.58 -23.66 19.24
C MET A 318 -2.02 -24.16 19.12
N LYS A 319 -2.74 -24.17 20.25
CA LYS A 319 -4.19 -24.42 20.29
C LYS A 319 -4.95 -23.18 19.78
N PRO A 320 -6.18 -23.33 19.22
CA PRO A 320 -6.91 -22.21 18.61
C PRO A 320 -7.09 -20.95 19.48
N PHE A 321 -7.24 -21.09 20.80
CA PHE A 321 -7.33 -19.93 21.71
C PHE A 321 -6.00 -19.17 21.84
N GLN A 322 -4.85 -19.86 21.75
CA GLN A 322 -3.51 -19.26 21.88
C GLN A 322 -3.18 -18.36 20.68
N LEU A 323 -3.80 -18.61 19.52
CA LEU A 323 -3.68 -17.73 18.35
C LEU A 323 -4.22 -16.31 18.64
N ARG A 324 -5.21 -16.21 19.54
CA ARG A 324 -5.86 -14.95 19.96
C ARG A 324 -5.42 -14.42 21.33
N GLN A 325 -4.60 -15.17 22.07
CA GLN A 325 -3.80 -14.62 23.18
C GLN A 325 -2.69 -13.73 22.63
N ARG A 326 -2.25 -12.72 23.41
CA ARG A 326 -1.06 -11.94 23.07
C ARG A 326 0.18 -12.83 22.99
N TRP A 327 1.05 -12.56 22.01
CA TRP A 327 2.30 -13.30 21.81
C TRP A 327 3.49 -12.51 22.34
N ARG A 328 4.39 -13.17 23.05
CA ARG A 328 5.61 -12.57 23.61
C ARG A 328 6.81 -13.32 23.06
N VAL A 329 7.51 -12.72 22.11
CA VAL A 329 8.73 -13.28 21.53
C VAL A 329 9.92 -12.99 22.45
N VAL A 330 10.82 -13.97 22.59
CA VAL A 330 12.09 -13.85 23.31
C VAL A 330 13.18 -14.51 22.48
N PHE A 331 14.22 -13.76 22.12
CA PHE A 331 15.41 -14.34 21.47
C PHE A 331 16.27 -15.09 22.51
N ALA A 332 16.57 -16.35 22.24
CA ALA A 332 17.24 -17.25 23.17
C ALA A 332 18.69 -16.82 23.46
N GLY A 333 18.96 -16.44 24.71
CA GLY A 333 20.27 -15.95 25.16
C GLY A 333 20.47 -14.44 25.02
N GLU A 334 19.51 -13.72 24.43
CA GLU A 334 19.57 -12.26 24.28
C GLU A 334 18.69 -11.57 25.35
N PRO A 335 19.13 -10.46 25.97
CA PRO A 335 18.31 -9.76 26.94
C PRO A 335 17.17 -9.01 26.24
N ALA A 336 15.93 -9.34 26.59
CA ALA A 336 14.72 -8.69 26.05
C ALA A 336 14.49 -7.29 26.65
N LEU A 337 15.42 -6.37 26.37
CA LEU A 337 15.43 -4.97 26.83
C LEU A 337 14.22 -4.18 26.28
N ASP A 338 13.82 -4.49 25.04
CA ASP A 338 12.66 -3.89 24.38
C ASP A 338 11.76 -4.98 23.77
N ALA A 339 10.77 -5.43 24.55
CA ALA A 339 9.83 -6.46 24.12
C ALA A 339 8.96 -6.06 22.91
N GLY A 340 8.82 -4.76 22.62
CA GLY A 340 8.08 -4.27 21.46
C GLY A 340 8.91 -4.27 20.18
N GLY A 341 10.18 -3.89 20.30
CA GLY A 341 11.16 -4.03 19.22
C GLY A 341 11.32 -5.48 18.79
N VAL A 342 11.52 -6.37 19.77
CA VAL A 342 11.68 -7.82 19.53
C VAL A 342 10.53 -8.42 18.72
N MET A 343 9.27 -8.08 19.02
CA MET A 343 8.12 -8.62 18.27
C MET A 343 8.05 -8.10 16.82
N ARG A 344 8.40 -6.83 16.59
CA ARG A 344 8.41 -6.21 15.26
C ARG A 344 9.61 -6.67 14.42
N GLU A 345 10.76 -6.85 15.05
CA GLU A 345 11.95 -7.48 14.47
C GLU A 345 11.64 -8.92 14.04
N TRP A 346 11.09 -9.73 14.95
CA TRP A 346 10.72 -11.12 14.69
C TRP A 346 9.79 -11.28 13.49
N PHE A 347 8.72 -10.46 13.41
CA PHE A 347 7.87 -10.42 12.21
C PHE A 347 8.67 -10.01 10.96
N THR A 348 9.51 -8.97 11.05
CA THR A 348 10.27 -8.45 9.89
C THR A 348 11.23 -9.49 9.33
N LEU A 349 11.94 -10.21 10.20
CA LEU A 349 12.88 -11.27 9.83
C LEU A 349 12.14 -12.52 9.29
N LEU A 350 11.08 -12.99 9.97
CA LEU A 350 10.27 -14.12 9.47
C LEU A 350 9.62 -13.85 8.12
N PHE A 351 9.10 -12.64 7.89
CA PHE A 351 8.54 -12.27 6.59
C PHE A 351 9.62 -12.12 5.51
N ALA A 352 10.89 -11.90 5.86
CA ALA A 352 12.00 -11.96 4.91
C ALA A 352 12.33 -13.41 4.53
N GLU A 353 12.48 -14.32 5.51
CA GLU A 353 12.79 -15.73 5.26
C GLU A 353 11.65 -16.47 4.52
N LEU A 354 10.40 -16.31 4.95
CA LEU A 354 9.24 -17.00 4.34
C LEU A 354 8.99 -16.61 2.89
N PHE A 355 9.29 -15.37 2.52
CA PHE A 355 9.09 -14.82 1.17
C PHE A 355 10.38 -14.79 0.35
N ASP A 356 11.47 -15.38 0.84
CA ASP A 356 12.66 -15.58 0.02
C ASP A 356 12.41 -16.67 -1.05
N PRO A 357 12.72 -16.42 -2.33
CA PRO A 357 12.51 -17.40 -3.40
C PRO A 357 13.27 -18.72 -3.22
N THR A 358 14.33 -18.77 -2.40
CA THR A 358 15.08 -20.00 -2.09
C THR A 358 14.37 -20.88 -1.07
N PHE A 359 13.55 -20.31 -0.17
CA PHE A 359 12.67 -21.09 0.69
C PHE A 359 11.45 -21.64 -0.07
N GLY A 360 11.05 -20.97 -1.16
CA GLY A 360 10.23 -21.58 -2.20
C GLY A 360 8.72 -21.63 -1.95
N LEU A 361 8.19 -21.07 -0.86
CA LEU A 361 6.73 -20.90 -0.67
C LEU A 361 6.12 -19.86 -1.62
N PHE A 362 6.80 -18.73 -1.78
CA PHE A 362 6.30 -17.57 -2.53
C PHE A 362 7.30 -17.13 -3.60
N LEU A 363 6.79 -16.54 -4.67
CA LEU A 363 7.59 -15.98 -5.76
C LEU A 363 7.17 -14.54 -6.04
N SER A 364 8.11 -13.74 -6.56
CA SER A 364 7.80 -12.43 -7.11
C SER A 364 6.90 -12.57 -8.34
N THR A 365 5.89 -11.71 -8.43
CA THR A 365 5.13 -11.48 -9.66
C THR A 365 6.02 -10.92 -10.75
N VAL A 366 5.73 -11.22 -12.03
CA VAL A 366 6.49 -10.73 -13.18
C VAL A 366 5.96 -9.36 -13.62
N GLY A 367 6.86 -8.37 -13.69
CA GLY A 367 6.58 -6.99 -14.12
C GLY A 367 7.15 -5.91 -13.18
N ASP A 368 6.83 -4.64 -13.46
CA ASP A 368 7.46 -3.45 -12.84
C ASP A 368 7.26 -3.30 -11.31
N GLU A 369 6.17 -3.84 -10.76
CA GLU A 369 5.81 -3.71 -9.34
C GLU A 369 5.94 -5.08 -8.63
N ARG A 370 6.96 -5.22 -7.77
CA ARG A 370 7.27 -6.47 -7.03
C ARG A 370 6.24 -6.72 -5.92
N SER A 371 5.35 -7.68 -6.17
CA SER A 371 4.45 -8.28 -5.19
C SER A 371 4.66 -9.80 -5.15
N TYR A 372 4.09 -10.50 -4.17
CA TYR A 372 4.28 -11.93 -3.98
C TYR A 372 3.04 -12.77 -4.26
N TRP A 373 3.24 -13.88 -4.97
CA TRP A 373 2.25 -14.91 -5.26
C TRP A 373 2.70 -16.28 -4.72
N ILE A 374 1.76 -17.21 -4.57
CA ILE A 374 2.04 -18.58 -4.13
C ILE A 374 2.85 -19.32 -5.20
N ASN A 375 3.89 -20.03 -4.79
CA ASN A 375 4.67 -20.86 -5.68
C ASN A 375 3.96 -22.19 -5.98
N ALA A 376 3.51 -22.36 -7.23
CA ALA A 376 2.93 -23.61 -7.74
C ALA A 376 3.91 -24.81 -7.74
N ASN A 377 5.21 -24.57 -7.54
CA ASN A 377 6.25 -25.59 -7.42
C ASN A 377 6.63 -25.91 -5.96
N SER A 378 5.99 -25.29 -4.96
CA SER A 378 6.24 -25.58 -3.54
C SER A 378 6.20 -27.08 -3.14
N PRO A 379 5.39 -27.98 -3.75
CA PRO A 379 5.44 -29.42 -3.46
C PRO A 379 6.72 -30.13 -3.97
N HIS A 380 7.52 -29.48 -4.81
CA HIS A 380 8.67 -30.08 -5.50
C HIS A 380 10.02 -29.48 -5.11
N LEU A 381 10.01 -28.35 -4.38
CA LEU A 381 11.18 -27.53 -4.06
C LEU A 381 11.66 -27.65 -2.62
N MET A 382 10.78 -28.08 -1.70
CA MET A 382 11.17 -28.35 -0.31
C MET A 382 11.36 -29.85 -0.10
N ASP A 383 12.51 -30.25 0.46
CA ASP A 383 12.85 -31.62 0.85
C ASP A 383 12.15 -32.02 2.18
N VAL A 384 10.96 -31.45 2.41
CA VAL A 384 10.20 -31.46 3.67
C VAL A 384 8.76 -31.83 3.36
N GLU A 385 8.23 -32.86 4.04
CA GLU A 385 6.93 -33.48 3.72
C GLU A 385 5.70 -32.56 3.94
N ASP A 386 5.90 -31.39 4.55
CA ASP A 386 4.88 -30.52 5.15
C ASP A 386 4.76 -29.12 4.51
N HIS A 387 4.96 -28.98 3.19
CA HIS A 387 4.88 -27.65 2.53
C HIS A 387 3.53 -26.93 2.76
N LEU A 388 2.43 -27.68 2.93
CA LEU A 388 1.10 -27.14 3.26
C LEU A 388 1.03 -26.61 4.71
N ALA A 389 1.70 -27.24 5.67
CA ALA A 389 1.77 -26.75 7.05
C ALA A 389 2.53 -25.41 7.12
N TYR A 390 3.53 -25.21 6.25
CA TYR A 390 4.19 -23.90 6.11
C TYR A 390 3.27 -22.82 5.51
N PHE A 391 2.33 -23.17 4.61
CA PHE A 391 1.27 -22.25 4.21
C PHE A 391 0.27 -21.96 5.34
N GLU A 392 -0.07 -22.95 6.17
CA GLU A 392 -0.85 -22.70 7.39
C GLU A 392 -0.12 -21.74 8.34
N PHE A 393 1.17 -21.97 8.60
CA PHE A 393 2.01 -21.12 9.44
C PHE A 393 2.04 -19.67 8.90
N ALA A 394 2.28 -19.48 7.61
CA ALA A 394 2.19 -18.16 6.96
C ALA A 394 0.79 -17.53 7.09
N GLY A 395 -0.28 -18.33 7.00
CA GLY A 395 -1.66 -17.91 7.24
C GLY A 395 -1.88 -17.44 8.68
N ARG A 396 -1.40 -18.21 9.68
CA ARG A 396 -1.43 -17.85 11.11
C ARG A 396 -0.65 -16.56 11.36
N LEU A 397 0.53 -16.38 10.76
CA LEU A 397 1.34 -15.16 10.91
C LEU A 397 0.66 -13.92 10.31
N VAL A 398 0.10 -14.01 9.10
CA VAL A 398 -0.62 -12.88 8.48
C VAL A 398 -1.89 -12.56 9.27
N GLY A 399 -2.63 -13.57 9.72
CA GLY A 399 -3.77 -13.38 10.62
C GLY A 399 -3.36 -12.76 11.95
N LYS A 400 -2.22 -13.15 12.50
CA LYS A 400 -1.68 -12.62 13.75
C LYS A 400 -1.27 -11.16 13.62
N ALA A 401 -0.58 -10.81 12.53
CA ALA A 401 -0.21 -9.43 12.23
C ALA A 401 -1.45 -8.53 12.11
N ILE A 402 -2.50 -8.99 11.41
CA ILE A 402 -3.77 -8.27 11.32
C ILE A 402 -4.46 -8.17 12.69
N LEU A 403 -4.53 -9.26 13.46
CA LEU A 403 -5.21 -9.29 14.77
C LEU A 403 -4.60 -8.34 15.80
N GLU A 404 -3.27 -8.26 15.88
CA GLU A 404 -2.55 -7.32 16.75
C GLU A 404 -2.14 -6.03 16.01
N GLU A 405 -2.77 -5.75 14.87
CA GLU A 405 -2.60 -4.59 14.00
C GLU A 405 -1.13 -4.16 13.70
N HIS A 406 -0.24 -5.15 13.62
CA HIS A 406 1.15 -5.03 13.19
C HIS A 406 1.23 -4.95 11.65
N LEU A 407 2.16 -4.13 11.15
CA LEU A 407 2.32 -3.92 9.71
C LEU A 407 3.23 -4.98 9.07
N VAL A 408 2.74 -5.61 8.01
CA VAL A 408 3.42 -6.62 7.21
C VAL A 408 4.36 -5.94 6.21
N PRO A 409 5.66 -6.31 6.12
CA PRO A 409 6.61 -5.63 5.24
C PRO A 409 6.50 -6.05 3.76
N VAL A 410 5.80 -7.14 3.45
CA VAL A 410 5.66 -7.72 2.10
C VAL A 410 4.31 -7.41 1.45
N HIS A 411 4.31 -7.08 0.16
CA HIS A 411 3.10 -6.85 -0.64
C HIS A 411 2.63 -8.15 -1.30
N LEU A 412 1.36 -8.51 -1.10
CA LEU A 412 0.74 -9.67 -1.76
C LEU A 412 0.14 -9.28 -3.11
N ALA A 413 0.20 -10.18 -4.10
CA ALA A 413 -0.36 -9.95 -5.43
C ALA A 413 -1.88 -9.68 -5.38
N LEU A 414 -2.39 -8.82 -6.28
CA LEU A 414 -3.80 -8.41 -6.30
C LEU A 414 -4.80 -9.60 -6.35
N PRO A 415 -4.57 -10.69 -7.09
CA PRO A 415 -5.43 -11.88 -7.04
C PRO A 415 -5.40 -12.59 -5.67
N PHE A 416 -4.30 -12.51 -4.91
CA PHE A 416 -4.19 -13.08 -3.56
C PHE A 416 -5.05 -12.29 -2.58
N LEU A 417 -4.96 -10.95 -2.61
CA LEU A 417 -5.82 -10.06 -1.84
C LEU A 417 -7.31 -10.27 -2.17
N LYS A 418 -7.64 -10.46 -3.45
CA LYS A 418 -9.01 -10.82 -3.87
C LYS A 418 -9.47 -12.19 -3.37
N HIS A 419 -8.59 -13.18 -3.31
CA HIS A 419 -8.89 -14.48 -2.68
C HIS A 419 -9.12 -14.35 -1.18
N ILE A 420 -8.27 -13.63 -0.45
CA ILE A 420 -8.45 -13.37 1.00
C ILE A 420 -9.83 -12.75 1.30
N LEU A 421 -10.33 -11.88 0.40
CA LEU A 421 -11.60 -11.17 0.56
C LEU A 421 -12.83 -11.86 -0.06
N GLY A 422 -12.66 -12.87 -0.91
CA GLY A 422 -13.77 -13.39 -1.74
C GLY A 422 -14.39 -12.29 -2.62
N VAL A 423 -13.53 -11.58 -3.37
CA VAL A 423 -13.87 -10.56 -4.36
C VAL A 423 -13.61 -11.11 -5.77
N PRO A 424 -14.42 -10.83 -6.80
CA PRO A 424 -14.25 -11.49 -8.09
C PRO A 424 -12.96 -11.11 -8.81
N ILE A 425 -12.24 -12.14 -9.22
CA ILE A 425 -11.06 -12.07 -10.08
C ILE A 425 -11.55 -12.13 -11.54
N SER A 426 -11.04 -11.25 -12.39
CA SER A 426 -11.36 -11.22 -13.83
C SER A 426 -10.12 -11.57 -14.65
N PHE A 427 -10.30 -11.97 -15.91
CA PHE A 427 -9.18 -12.30 -16.82
C PHE A 427 -8.11 -11.20 -16.88
N SER A 428 -8.54 -9.93 -16.82
CA SER A 428 -7.65 -8.76 -16.78
C SER A 428 -6.75 -8.67 -15.55
N ASP A 429 -6.98 -9.46 -14.51
CA ASP A 429 -6.19 -9.44 -13.28
C ASP A 429 -4.97 -10.37 -13.36
N LEU A 430 -4.87 -11.22 -14.39
CA LEU A 430 -3.72 -12.09 -14.65
C LEU A 430 -2.41 -11.30 -14.81
N GLN A 431 -2.49 -10.07 -15.36
CA GLN A 431 -1.40 -9.10 -15.44
C GLN A 431 -0.73 -8.78 -14.08
N PHE A 432 -1.44 -8.99 -12.97
CA PHE A 432 -0.91 -8.75 -11.62
C PHE A 432 -0.24 -10.00 -11.02
N LEU A 433 -0.25 -11.13 -11.74
CA LEU A 433 0.66 -12.25 -11.50
C LEU A 433 1.83 -12.18 -12.48
N ASP A 434 1.51 -12.03 -13.77
CA ASP A 434 2.46 -12.14 -14.86
C ASP A 434 2.00 -11.33 -16.10
N ASP A 435 2.81 -10.36 -16.54
CA ASP A 435 2.54 -9.58 -17.74
C ASP A 435 2.76 -10.36 -19.05
N GLU A 436 3.72 -11.30 -19.09
CA GLU A 436 4.05 -12.05 -20.30
C GLU A 436 2.95 -13.05 -20.64
N ILE A 437 2.48 -13.82 -19.66
CA ILE A 437 1.34 -14.74 -19.78
C ILE A 437 0.08 -13.95 -20.16
N TYR A 438 -0.17 -12.80 -19.52
CA TYR A 438 -1.32 -11.96 -19.86
C TYR A 438 -1.26 -11.41 -21.30
N ASN A 439 -0.11 -10.90 -21.74
CA ASN A 439 0.06 -10.37 -23.10
C ASN A 439 0.00 -11.48 -24.16
N SER A 440 0.57 -12.67 -23.89
CA SER A 440 0.44 -13.86 -24.74
C SER A 440 -1.02 -14.30 -24.88
N ALA A 441 -1.75 -14.38 -23.76
CA ALA A 441 -3.17 -14.72 -23.78
C ALA A 441 -4.03 -13.64 -24.50
N LEU A 442 -3.67 -12.35 -24.41
CA LEU A 442 -4.27 -11.30 -25.25
C LEU A 442 -3.91 -11.43 -26.74
N MET A 443 -2.74 -11.96 -27.10
CA MET A 443 -2.37 -12.23 -28.50
C MET A 443 -3.24 -13.35 -29.08
N VAL A 444 -3.37 -14.49 -28.39
CA VAL A 444 -4.25 -15.61 -28.80
C VAL A 444 -5.72 -15.16 -28.94
N LYS A 445 -6.17 -14.23 -28.07
CA LYS A 445 -7.52 -13.63 -28.17
C LYS A 445 -7.72 -12.76 -29.43
N ARG A 446 -6.64 -12.16 -29.96
CA ARG A 446 -6.71 -11.12 -31.00
C ARG A 446 -6.27 -11.58 -32.39
N ILE A 447 -5.38 -12.57 -32.48
CA ILE A 447 -4.93 -13.09 -33.77
C ILE A 447 -6.10 -13.78 -34.50
N ASP A 448 -6.14 -13.65 -35.82
CA ASP A 448 -7.25 -14.18 -36.63
C ASP A 448 -7.08 -15.66 -36.97
N ASP A 449 -5.85 -16.06 -37.23
CA ASP A 449 -5.40 -17.43 -37.48
C ASP A 449 -4.54 -17.88 -36.28
N ILE A 450 -4.89 -19.03 -35.69
CA ILE A 450 -4.25 -19.59 -34.49
C ILE A 450 -3.53 -20.91 -34.81
N GLU A 451 -3.86 -21.56 -35.92
CA GLU A 451 -3.34 -22.88 -36.29
C GLU A 451 -1.79 -22.91 -36.35
N PRO A 452 -1.09 -21.87 -36.86
CA PRO A 452 0.37 -21.81 -36.86
C PRO A 452 1.03 -21.72 -35.46
N LEU A 453 0.27 -21.51 -34.39
CA LEU A 453 0.79 -21.51 -33.02
C LEU A 453 0.84 -22.91 -32.41
N CYS A 454 0.19 -23.91 -33.03
CA CYS A 454 0.15 -25.31 -32.59
C CYS A 454 -0.18 -25.48 -31.09
N LEU A 455 -1.09 -24.65 -30.57
CA LEU A 455 -1.53 -24.71 -29.17
C LEU A 455 -2.57 -25.81 -28.97
N ASP A 456 -2.47 -26.51 -27.85
CA ASP A 456 -3.47 -27.44 -27.32
C ASP A 456 -4.07 -26.89 -26.00
N PHE A 457 -4.90 -27.67 -25.31
CA PHE A 457 -5.42 -27.29 -23.99
C PHE A 457 -4.46 -27.71 -22.85
N THR A 458 -3.18 -27.36 -22.95
CA THR A 458 -2.18 -27.56 -21.89
C THR A 458 -1.49 -26.25 -21.47
N ALA A 459 -0.75 -26.31 -20.37
CA ALA A 459 0.22 -25.31 -19.97
C ALA A 459 1.55 -25.97 -19.58
N THR A 460 2.67 -25.33 -19.90
CA THR A 460 4.00 -25.79 -19.45
C THR A 460 4.32 -25.19 -18.08
N ARG A 461 4.67 -26.05 -17.11
CA ARG A 461 5.24 -25.68 -15.81
C ARG A 461 6.71 -26.10 -15.80
N VAL A 462 7.61 -25.32 -15.19
CA VAL A 462 9.01 -25.76 -14.99
C VAL A 462 9.15 -26.33 -13.59
N VAL A 463 9.35 -27.64 -13.47
CA VAL A 463 9.58 -28.34 -12.20
C VAL A 463 11.02 -28.85 -12.17
N ASN A 464 11.78 -28.48 -11.14
CA ASN A 464 13.17 -28.91 -10.90
C ASN A 464 14.05 -28.82 -12.15
N GLY A 465 13.94 -27.68 -12.85
CA GLY A 465 14.68 -27.35 -14.07
C GLY A 465 14.18 -28.00 -15.37
N LYS A 466 13.08 -28.76 -15.33
CA LYS A 466 12.52 -29.48 -16.49
C LYS A 466 11.13 -28.98 -16.84
N PRO A 467 10.76 -28.90 -18.14
CA PRO A 467 9.39 -28.63 -18.53
C PRO A 467 8.49 -29.85 -18.24
N GLU A 468 7.36 -29.60 -17.61
CA GLU A 468 6.25 -30.51 -17.35
C GLU A 468 5.02 -29.96 -18.07
N ILE A 469 4.26 -30.81 -18.74
CA ILE A 469 3.01 -30.44 -19.42
C ILE A 469 1.84 -30.76 -18.48
N VAL A 470 1.00 -29.76 -18.20
CA VAL A 470 -0.20 -29.88 -17.37
C VAL A 470 -1.43 -29.67 -18.25
N GLU A 471 -2.35 -30.62 -18.30
CA GLU A 471 -3.62 -30.43 -19.02
C GLU A 471 -4.52 -29.42 -18.29
N LEU A 472 -5.07 -28.45 -19.04
CA LEU A 472 -5.98 -27.42 -18.53
C LEU A 472 -7.43 -27.91 -18.42
N VAL A 473 -7.76 -28.99 -19.14
CA VAL A 473 -9.01 -29.75 -19.11
C VAL A 473 -8.69 -31.22 -19.34
N GLU A 474 -9.56 -32.14 -18.93
CA GLU A 474 -9.40 -33.58 -19.17
C GLU A 474 -9.20 -33.89 -20.67
N GLY A 475 -8.08 -34.53 -21.02
CA GLY A 475 -7.69 -34.84 -22.40
C GLY A 475 -7.21 -33.63 -23.20
N GLY A 476 -6.80 -32.55 -22.53
CA GLY A 476 -6.41 -31.28 -23.12
C GLY A 476 -5.27 -31.37 -24.14
N ALA A 477 -4.34 -32.32 -23.99
CA ALA A 477 -3.25 -32.57 -24.94
C ALA A 477 -3.71 -33.19 -26.28
N HIS A 478 -5.01 -33.42 -26.45
CA HIS A 478 -5.65 -33.93 -27.67
C HIS A 478 -6.75 -32.99 -28.20
N ILE A 479 -6.74 -31.72 -27.76
CA ILE A 479 -7.70 -30.69 -28.18
C ILE A 479 -6.92 -29.49 -28.73
N ASP A 480 -6.80 -29.39 -30.05
CA ASP A 480 -6.17 -28.23 -30.71
C ASP A 480 -6.96 -26.93 -30.42
N VAL A 481 -6.27 -25.81 -30.23
CA VAL A 481 -6.90 -24.50 -30.01
C VAL A 481 -7.30 -23.88 -31.35
N THR A 482 -8.60 -23.90 -31.65
CA THR A 482 -9.18 -23.30 -32.86
C THR A 482 -9.74 -21.90 -32.59
N ARG A 483 -10.06 -21.16 -33.65
CA ARG A 483 -10.72 -19.84 -33.55
C ARG A 483 -12.03 -19.88 -32.76
N GLU A 484 -12.76 -20.98 -32.83
CA GLU A 484 -14.05 -21.22 -32.18
C GLU A 484 -13.87 -21.54 -30.69
N ASN A 485 -12.89 -22.40 -30.35
CA ASN A 485 -12.71 -22.88 -28.98
C ASN A 485 -11.75 -22.02 -28.13
N ARG A 486 -10.99 -21.08 -28.73
CA ARG A 486 -9.97 -20.26 -28.04
C ARG A 486 -10.45 -19.55 -26.77
N MET A 487 -11.73 -19.16 -26.69
CA MET A 487 -12.26 -18.51 -25.49
C MET A 487 -12.37 -19.49 -24.31
N ARG A 488 -12.62 -20.77 -24.57
CA ARG A 488 -12.58 -21.86 -23.57
C ARG A 488 -11.13 -22.17 -23.15
N TYR A 489 -10.18 -22.14 -24.09
CA TYR A 489 -8.74 -22.27 -23.79
C TYR A 489 -8.28 -21.14 -22.85
N LEU A 490 -8.54 -19.88 -23.22
CA LEU A 490 -8.16 -18.71 -22.45
C LEU A 490 -8.79 -18.68 -21.04
N ASP A 491 -10.02 -19.17 -20.90
CA ASP A 491 -10.71 -19.31 -19.62
C ASP A 491 -10.09 -20.42 -18.74
N ALA A 492 -9.77 -21.59 -19.32
CA ALA A 492 -9.11 -22.68 -18.61
C ALA A 492 -7.67 -22.30 -18.19
N LEU A 493 -6.90 -21.68 -19.08
CA LEU A 493 -5.57 -21.12 -18.82
C LEU A 493 -5.59 -20.11 -17.66
N PHE A 494 -6.56 -19.19 -17.67
CA PHE A 494 -6.76 -18.24 -16.59
C PHE A 494 -7.10 -18.93 -15.26
N LYS A 495 -8.06 -19.87 -15.26
CA LYS A 495 -8.47 -20.62 -14.06
C LYS A 495 -7.33 -21.43 -13.45
N TYR A 496 -6.46 -22.00 -14.28
CA TYR A 496 -5.23 -22.67 -13.85
C TYR A 496 -4.27 -21.71 -13.15
N TYR A 497 -3.91 -20.57 -13.75
CA TYR A 497 -2.94 -19.65 -13.15
C TYR A 497 -3.45 -18.93 -11.89
N VAL A 498 -4.74 -18.57 -11.81
CA VAL A 498 -5.26 -17.84 -10.63
C VAL A 498 -5.80 -18.72 -9.51
N LEU A 499 -5.99 -20.03 -9.72
CA LEU A 499 -6.33 -20.96 -8.64
C LEU A 499 -5.79 -22.38 -8.84
N GLY A 500 -6.00 -23.01 -10.00
CA GLY A 500 -5.78 -24.44 -10.19
C GLY A 500 -4.37 -24.93 -9.85
N SER A 501 -3.35 -24.11 -10.15
CA SER A 501 -1.94 -24.41 -9.87
C SER A 501 -1.51 -24.23 -8.40
N VAL A 502 -2.38 -23.64 -7.56
CA VAL A 502 -2.07 -23.23 -6.16
C VAL A 502 -3.22 -23.52 -5.17
N SER A 503 -4.18 -24.37 -5.55
CA SER A 503 -5.43 -24.62 -4.81
C SER A 503 -5.18 -24.96 -3.34
N ASP A 504 -4.31 -25.93 -3.08
CA ASP A 504 -4.20 -26.56 -1.77
C ASP A 504 -3.32 -25.71 -0.83
N GLN A 505 -2.28 -25.08 -1.38
CA GLN A 505 -1.50 -24.05 -0.71
C GLN A 505 -2.39 -22.87 -0.25
N LEU A 506 -3.25 -22.38 -1.15
CA LEU A 506 -4.18 -21.30 -0.85
C LEU A 506 -5.25 -21.74 0.16
N LEU A 507 -5.71 -23.00 0.10
CA LEU A 507 -6.66 -23.58 1.04
C LEU A 507 -6.09 -23.64 2.46
N SER A 508 -4.85 -24.12 2.63
CA SER A 508 -4.14 -24.13 3.91
C SER A 508 -3.92 -22.71 4.44
N PHE A 509 -3.36 -21.80 3.63
CA PHE A 509 -3.12 -20.41 4.02
C PHE A 509 -4.40 -19.70 4.47
N LEU A 510 -5.48 -19.81 3.68
CA LEU A 510 -6.74 -19.12 4.00
C LEU A 510 -7.48 -19.73 5.19
N THR A 511 -7.44 -21.06 5.37
CA THR A 511 -8.06 -21.69 6.55
C THR A 511 -7.38 -21.19 7.82
N ALA A 512 -6.06 -21.27 7.87
CA ALA A 512 -5.26 -20.87 9.01
C ALA A 512 -5.29 -19.35 9.28
N LEU A 513 -5.44 -18.53 8.24
CA LEU A 513 -5.72 -17.09 8.36
C LEU A 513 -7.05 -16.82 9.09
N TYR A 514 -8.12 -17.55 8.72
CA TYR A 514 -9.46 -17.32 9.25
C TYR A 514 -9.69 -17.90 10.66
N ASP A 515 -8.89 -18.87 11.09
CA ASP A 515 -8.84 -19.31 12.49
C ASP A 515 -8.42 -18.15 13.42
N VAL A 516 -7.44 -17.34 12.99
CA VAL A 516 -7.00 -16.15 13.73
C VAL A 516 -7.99 -14.99 13.57
N VAL A 517 -8.25 -14.55 12.34
CA VAL A 517 -9.10 -13.39 12.01
C VAL A 517 -10.28 -13.83 11.12
N PRO A 518 -11.51 -13.93 11.67
CA PRO A 518 -12.67 -14.43 10.94
C PRO A 518 -12.92 -13.75 9.59
N GLU A 519 -13.14 -14.54 8.53
CA GLU A 519 -13.28 -14.08 7.14
C GLU A 519 -14.29 -12.93 6.97
N GLY A 520 -15.36 -12.91 7.77
CA GLY A 520 -16.37 -11.84 7.76
C GLY A 520 -15.80 -10.45 8.04
N LEU A 521 -14.87 -10.32 8.99
CA LEU A 521 -14.23 -9.03 9.32
C LEU A 521 -13.34 -8.54 8.16
N LEU A 522 -12.63 -9.45 7.49
CA LEU A 522 -11.80 -9.13 6.33
C LEU A 522 -12.67 -8.71 5.12
N LYS A 523 -13.79 -9.42 4.90
CA LYS A 523 -14.79 -9.14 3.84
C LYS A 523 -15.44 -7.76 3.86
N LEU A 524 -15.14 -6.95 4.87
CA LEU A 524 -15.52 -5.54 4.98
C LEU A 524 -14.79 -4.63 3.97
N PHE A 525 -13.57 -5.00 3.62
CA PHE A 525 -12.63 -4.22 2.82
C PHE A 525 -12.66 -4.64 1.34
N ASP A 526 -12.26 -3.74 0.45
CA ASP A 526 -11.73 -4.15 -0.87
C ASP A 526 -10.21 -4.33 -0.85
N TYR A 527 -9.63 -4.84 -1.93
CA TYR A 527 -8.25 -5.31 -1.95
C TYR A 527 -7.21 -4.21 -1.66
N GLN A 528 -7.49 -2.94 -1.96
CA GLN A 528 -6.57 -1.85 -1.62
C GLN A 528 -6.75 -1.33 -0.19
N GLU A 529 -7.97 -1.45 0.35
CA GLU A 529 -8.23 -1.19 1.78
C GLU A 529 -7.53 -2.25 2.64
N LEU A 530 -7.59 -3.53 2.25
CA LEU A 530 -6.85 -4.61 2.91
C LEU A 530 -5.34 -4.44 2.77
N GLU A 531 -4.82 -4.11 1.58
CA GLU A 531 -3.39 -3.87 1.38
C GLU A 531 -2.87 -2.73 2.27
N LEU A 532 -3.60 -1.62 2.37
CA LEU A 532 -3.23 -0.50 3.24
C LEU A 532 -3.35 -0.84 4.73
N LEU A 533 -4.36 -1.63 5.13
CA LEU A 533 -4.49 -2.15 6.49
C LEU A 533 -3.29 -3.02 6.88
N MET A 534 -2.84 -3.89 5.98
CA MET A 534 -1.71 -4.80 6.20
C MET A 534 -0.34 -4.11 6.11
N CYS A 535 -0.09 -3.31 5.06
CA CYS A 535 1.26 -2.87 4.67
C CYS A 535 1.57 -1.42 5.07
N GLY A 536 0.58 -0.66 5.55
CA GLY A 536 0.69 0.77 5.82
C GLY A 536 0.80 1.62 4.55
N VAL A 537 0.95 2.95 4.73
CA VAL A 537 1.12 3.87 3.59
C VAL A 537 2.49 3.67 2.93
N PRO A 538 2.59 3.72 1.58
CA PRO A 538 3.80 3.35 0.85
C PRO A 538 4.90 4.42 0.85
N SER A 539 4.65 5.61 1.39
CA SER A 539 5.61 6.73 1.46
C SER A 539 5.50 7.49 2.77
N ILE A 540 6.66 7.89 3.31
CA ILE A 540 6.73 8.65 4.57
C ILE A 540 6.48 10.14 4.27
N ASP A 541 5.35 10.64 4.75
CA ASP A 541 5.02 12.08 4.76
C ASP A 541 5.64 12.72 6.02
N VAL A 542 6.68 13.53 5.82
CA VAL A 542 7.44 14.16 6.92
C VAL A 542 6.61 15.24 7.62
N GLU A 543 5.66 15.88 6.94
CA GLU A 543 4.76 16.86 7.58
C GLU A 543 3.86 16.15 8.60
N ASP A 544 3.33 14.98 8.24
CA ASP A 544 2.50 14.13 9.11
C ASP A 544 3.31 13.57 10.29
N TRP A 545 4.57 13.20 10.06
CA TRP A 545 5.51 12.80 11.13
C TRP A 545 5.74 13.93 12.12
N LYS A 546 6.15 15.10 11.62
CA LYS A 546 6.46 16.33 12.38
C LYS A 546 5.26 16.83 13.20
N LYS A 547 4.07 16.80 12.60
CA LYS A 547 2.78 17.17 13.20
C LYS A 547 2.29 16.23 14.30
N HIS A 548 2.74 14.97 14.29
CA HIS A 548 2.38 13.94 15.27
C HIS A 548 3.60 13.43 16.06
N THR A 549 4.61 14.28 16.24
CA THR A 549 5.75 14.03 17.13
C THR A 549 5.59 14.79 18.44
N ASP A 550 5.64 14.08 19.56
CA ASP A 550 5.66 14.71 20.89
C ASP A 550 7.13 14.90 21.35
N PHE A 551 7.43 15.98 22.07
CA PHE A 551 8.80 16.32 22.50
C PHE A 551 8.96 16.34 24.03
N LYS A 552 10.08 15.81 24.53
CA LYS A 552 10.47 15.83 25.95
C LYS A 552 11.82 16.51 26.13
N PHE A 553 11.81 17.66 26.82
CA PHE A 553 12.99 18.47 27.10
C PHE A 553 13.76 17.93 28.32
N TYR A 554 15.07 18.24 28.39
CA TYR A 554 16.00 17.58 29.29
C TYR A 554 15.85 17.99 30.77
N THR A 555 15.72 19.29 31.06
CA THR A 555 15.71 19.82 32.45
C THR A 555 14.43 20.53 32.88
N HIS A 556 13.52 20.88 31.97
CA HIS A 556 12.42 21.81 32.24
C HIS A 556 11.14 21.45 31.47
N ASN A 557 9.99 21.93 31.95
CA ASN A 557 8.71 21.89 31.21
C ASN A 557 8.69 22.83 29.98
N PHE A 558 9.80 23.49 29.63
CA PHE A 558 9.93 24.41 28.50
C PHE A 558 11.29 24.22 27.83
N PRO A 559 11.38 24.31 26.49
CA PRO A 559 12.64 24.11 25.79
C PRO A 559 13.62 25.27 25.97
N THR A 560 14.91 24.93 25.95
CA THR A 560 16.01 25.87 25.69
C THR A 560 16.11 26.23 24.20
N GLU A 561 16.81 27.31 23.88
CA GLU A 561 17.09 27.70 22.48
C GLU A 561 17.90 26.63 21.74
N LEU A 562 18.80 25.92 22.44
CA LEU A 562 19.59 24.85 21.81
C LEU A 562 18.74 23.61 21.51
N GLU A 563 17.81 23.22 22.40
CA GLU A 563 16.86 22.13 22.11
C GLU A 563 15.95 22.50 20.93
N LEU A 564 15.46 23.74 20.83
CA LEU A 564 14.68 24.19 19.66
C LEU A 564 15.48 24.13 18.36
N ASN A 565 16.73 24.61 18.36
CA ASN A 565 17.62 24.47 17.20
C ASN A 565 17.80 22.99 16.81
N ASN A 566 17.95 22.09 17.79
CA ASN A 566 18.07 20.66 17.52
C ASN A 566 16.78 20.04 16.95
N ILE A 567 15.59 20.54 17.31
CA ILE A 567 14.32 20.15 16.66
C ILE A 567 14.29 20.60 15.20
N GLU A 568 14.65 21.86 14.91
CA GLU A 568 14.71 22.36 13.53
C GLU A 568 15.71 21.53 12.70
N TRP A 569 16.94 21.37 13.19
CA TRP A 569 18.00 20.60 12.53
C TRP A 569 17.63 19.14 12.30
N PHE A 570 16.95 18.49 13.25
CA PHE A 570 16.46 17.12 13.06
C PHE A 570 15.48 17.03 11.89
N TRP A 571 14.48 17.92 11.83
CA TRP A 571 13.52 17.92 10.74
C TRP A 571 14.13 18.34 9.41
N ASP A 572 15.03 19.33 9.37
CA ASP A 572 15.74 19.69 8.14
C ASP A 572 16.47 18.46 7.54
N VAL A 573 17.12 17.65 8.39
CA VAL A 573 17.85 16.45 7.97
C VAL A 573 16.90 15.35 7.50
N VAL A 574 15.76 15.14 8.16
CA VAL A 574 14.72 14.17 7.75
C VAL A 574 13.99 14.61 6.47
N GLU A 575 13.83 15.92 6.25
CA GLU A 575 13.30 16.48 5.00
C GLU A 575 14.30 16.31 3.83
N GLU A 576 15.61 16.42 4.08
CA GLU A 576 16.67 16.12 3.09
C GLU A 576 16.82 14.61 2.77
N MET A 577 16.43 13.70 3.67
CA MET A 577 16.52 12.25 3.44
C MET A 577 15.68 11.74 2.25
N ARG A 578 16.19 10.72 1.56
CA ARG A 578 15.41 9.91 0.61
C ARG A 578 14.41 9.03 1.37
N ASN A 579 13.35 8.54 0.71
CA ASN A 579 12.32 7.72 1.39
C ASN A 579 12.90 6.44 2.03
N GLU A 580 13.88 5.79 1.39
CA GLU A 580 14.63 4.66 1.98
C GLU A 580 15.25 5.02 3.34
N ASP A 581 15.89 6.18 3.41
CA ASP A 581 16.67 6.62 4.56
C ASP A 581 15.74 7.03 5.72
N ARG A 582 14.59 7.65 5.39
CA ARG A 582 13.48 7.89 6.34
C ARG A 582 12.89 6.59 6.88
N VAL A 583 12.75 5.56 6.03
CA VAL A 583 12.25 4.23 6.43
C VAL A 583 13.21 3.55 7.41
N ARG A 584 14.52 3.64 7.19
CA ARG A 584 15.53 3.14 8.14
C ARG A 584 15.48 3.88 9.48
N LEU A 585 15.37 5.21 9.47
CA LEU A 585 15.24 6.01 10.69
C LEU A 585 13.94 5.67 11.48
N LEU A 586 12.83 5.46 10.77
CA LEU A 586 11.57 5.02 11.37
C LEU A 586 11.73 3.64 12.01
N GLN A 587 12.34 2.68 11.30
CA GLN A 587 12.56 1.33 11.81
C GLN A 587 13.51 1.31 13.01
N PHE A 588 14.56 2.13 13.02
CA PHE A 588 15.42 2.31 14.20
C PHE A 588 14.62 2.77 15.43
N ALA A 589 13.81 3.82 15.29
CA ALA A 589 13.12 4.44 16.43
C ALA A 589 11.81 3.74 16.85
N THR A 590 11.24 2.85 16.03
CA THR A 590 9.92 2.23 16.25
C THR A 590 9.86 0.71 16.00
N GLY A 591 10.94 0.10 15.51
CA GLY A 591 10.97 -1.31 15.12
C GLY A 591 10.18 -1.62 13.82
N THR A 592 9.49 -0.64 13.21
CA THR A 592 8.74 -0.86 11.95
C THR A 592 9.19 0.07 10.82
N SER A 593 9.29 -0.49 9.63
CA SER A 593 9.61 0.20 8.38
C SER A 593 8.40 0.88 7.71
N ARG A 594 7.20 0.76 8.30
CA ARG A 594 5.92 1.16 7.70
C ARG A 594 5.15 2.13 8.61
N VAL A 595 4.36 3.01 8.01
CA VAL A 595 3.48 3.96 8.73
C VAL A 595 2.02 3.49 8.60
N PRO A 596 1.22 3.44 9.68
CA PRO A 596 -0.17 2.98 9.64
C PRO A 596 -1.07 3.74 8.67
N ALA A 597 -2.20 3.12 8.32
CA ALA A 597 -3.22 3.69 7.43
C ALA A 597 -3.74 5.07 7.89
N GLN A 598 -3.78 5.30 9.20
CA GLN A 598 -4.21 6.55 9.85
C GLN A 598 -3.11 7.63 9.88
N GLY A 599 -1.91 7.38 9.33
CA GLY A 599 -0.75 8.25 9.46
C GLY A 599 -0.03 8.12 10.79
N PHE A 600 0.89 9.04 11.08
CA PHE A 600 1.76 8.97 12.28
C PHE A 600 1.01 9.03 13.61
N LYS A 601 -0.17 9.67 13.65
CA LYS A 601 -1.09 9.62 14.81
C LYS A 601 -1.56 8.20 15.17
N GLY A 602 -1.50 7.26 14.23
CA GLY A 602 -1.90 5.86 14.40
C GLY A 602 -0.76 4.91 14.79
N LEU A 603 0.45 5.42 15.06
CA LEU A 603 1.51 4.57 15.62
C LEU A 603 1.06 3.95 16.96
N ILE A 604 1.37 2.67 17.15
CA ILE A 604 1.02 1.91 18.36
C ILE A 604 2.27 1.50 19.14
N SER A 605 2.09 1.19 20.42
CA SER A 605 3.01 0.47 21.29
C SER A 605 2.82 -1.05 21.13
N SER A 606 3.60 -1.88 21.83
CA SER A 606 3.49 -3.36 21.78
C SER A 606 2.19 -3.89 22.41
N ASP A 607 1.68 -3.18 23.42
CA ASP A 607 0.35 -3.36 23.99
C ASP A 607 -0.80 -3.01 23.03
N GLY A 608 -0.52 -2.56 21.80
CA GLY A 608 -1.53 -2.18 20.80
C GLY A 608 -2.18 -0.81 21.04
N ARG A 609 -1.83 -0.12 22.13
CA ARG A 609 -2.33 1.23 22.43
C ARG A 609 -1.63 2.25 21.54
N VAL A 610 -2.29 3.34 21.22
CA VAL A 610 -1.70 4.43 20.43
C VAL A 610 -0.53 5.04 21.20
N ARG A 611 0.62 5.11 20.54
CA ARG A 611 1.82 5.76 21.05
C ARG A 611 2.54 6.45 19.91
N ARG A 612 2.45 7.78 19.87
CA ARG A 612 3.12 8.60 18.86
C ARG A 612 4.63 8.41 18.88
N PHE A 613 5.25 8.67 17.73
CA PHE A 613 6.69 8.89 17.72
C PHE A 613 7.03 10.10 18.62
N ASN A 614 8.07 9.98 19.43
CA ASN A 614 8.45 11.03 20.37
C ASN A 614 9.97 11.16 20.50
N VAL A 615 10.44 12.39 20.68
CA VAL A 615 11.88 12.70 20.82
C VAL A 615 12.14 13.21 22.22
N ALA A 616 13.06 12.55 22.94
CA ALA A 616 13.45 12.93 24.29
C ALA A 616 14.91 13.38 24.33
N PHE A 617 15.18 14.57 24.86
CA PHE A 617 16.54 15.09 24.91
C PHE A 617 17.35 14.41 26.03
N ALA A 618 18.44 13.73 25.64
CA ALA A 618 19.30 12.94 26.52
C ALA A 618 20.38 13.76 27.26
N GLY A 619 20.40 15.09 27.06
CA GLY A 619 21.36 16.01 27.66
C GLY A 619 22.51 16.40 26.75
N THR A 620 23.47 17.14 27.31
CA THR A 620 24.58 17.81 26.59
C THR A 620 25.92 17.08 26.69
N ASN A 621 25.95 15.84 27.20
CA ASN A 621 27.20 15.12 27.46
C ASN A 621 27.84 14.58 26.16
N GLN A 622 28.94 15.21 25.74
CA GLN A 622 29.67 14.86 24.50
C GLN A 622 30.32 13.46 24.52
N SER A 623 30.34 12.75 25.65
CA SER A 623 30.77 11.34 25.70
C SER A 623 29.83 10.36 24.99
N PHE A 624 28.56 10.74 24.76
CA PHE A 624 27.54 9.87 24.16
C PHE A 624 26.71 10.64 23.11
N LEU A 625 27.28 10.79 21.91
CA LEU A 625 26.66 11.55 20.81
C LEU A 625 25.79 10.70 19.87
N PHE A 626 25.71 9.38 20.04
CA PHE A 626 24.76 8.55 19.30
C PHE A 626 23.34 8.65 19.91
N PRO A 627 22.31 8.94 19.11
CA PRO A 627 20.92 8.75 19.51
C PRO A 627 20.61 7.29 19.87
N LYS A 628 19.64 7.09 20.76
CA LYS A 628 19.19 5.75 21.18
C LYS A 628 17.71 5.57 20.93
N ALA A 629 17.28 4.34 20.67
CA ALA A 629 15.86 4.01 20.46
C ALA A 629 15.26 3.30 21.68
N HIS A 630 13.99 3.57 21.93
CA HIS A 630 13.11 2.74 22.75
C HIS A 630 11.83 2.49 21.95
N THR A 631 11.88 1.49 21.08
CA THR A 631 10.86 1.16 20.08
C THR A 631 9.51 0.75 20.69
N CYS A 632 9.51 0.11 21.88
CA CYS A 632 8.32 -0.12 22.70
C CYS A 632 7.48 1.17 22.90
N PHE A 633 8.18 2.29 23.00
CA PHE A 633 7.60 3.61 23.23
C PHE A 633 7.64 4.52 21.98
N ASN A 634 8.04 3.99 20.82
CA ASN A 634 8.32 4.74 19.58
C ASN A 634 9.21 5.98 19.82
N ARG A 635 10.20 5.86 20.72
CA ARG A 635 10.95 6.99 21.26
C ARG A 635 12.39 7.04 20.75
N LEU A 636 12.81 8.22 20.32
CA LEU A 636 14.20 8.56 20.00
C LEU A 636 14.81 9.42 21.11
N ASP A 637 15.74 8.87 21.86
CA ASP A 637 16.54 9.61 22.84
C ASP A 637 17.67 10.33 22.09
N LEU A 638 17.55 11.65 21.94
CA LEU A 638 18.38 12.50 21.09
C LEU A 638 19.36 13.33 21.94
N PRO A 639 20.68 13.20 21.75
CA PRO A 639 21.66 14.11 22.34
C PRO A 639 21.44 15.56 21.92
N ILE A 640 21.77 16.52 22.78
CA ILE A 640 21.71 17.96 22.45
C ILE A 640 23.02 18.34 21.75
N TYR A 641 22.99 18.42 20.41
CA TYR A 641 24.16 18.77 19.59
C TYR A 641 24.41 20.28 19.56
N ASN A 642 25.64 20.67 19.22
CA ASN A 642 26.06 22.07 19.11
C ASN A 642 25.96 22.64 17.69
N SER A 643 25.75 21.81 16.66
CA SER A 643 25.50 22.25 15.28
C SER A 643 24.66 21.22 14.50
N ARG A 644 24.01 21.69 13.43
CA ARG A 644 23.26 20.88 12.48
C ARG A 644 24.10 19.77 11.87
N ASP A 645 25.36 20.06 11.54
CA ASP A 645 26.23 19.13 10.81
C ASP A 645 26.58 17.90 11.65
N VAL A 646 26.83 18.08 12.95
CA VAL A 646 27.09 16.96 13.88
C VAL A 646 25.81 16.14 14.10
N LEU A 647 24.64 16.77 14.24
CA LEU A 647 23.36 16.04 14.29
C LEU A 647 23.18 15.21 13.02
N ALA A 648 23.41 15.81 11.85
CA ALA A 648 23.28 15.16 10.55
C ALA A 648 24.25 13.98 10.39
N GLU A 649 25.46 14.07 10.92
CA GLU A 649 26.45 12.98 10.93
C GLU A 649 25.94 11.78 11.74
N TYR A 650 25.60 11.96 13.02
CA TYR A 650 25.16 10.86 13.89
C TYR A 650 23.81 10.25 13.45
N VAL A 651 22.88 11.06 12.93
CA VAL A 651 21.62 10.56 12.35
C VAL A 651 21.86 9.76 11.05
N LYS A 652 22.82 10.16 10.20
CA LYS A 652 23.20 9.38 9.01
C LYS A 652 23.90 8.08 9.38
N LEU A 653 24.75 8.07 10.41
CA LEU A 653 25.38 6.85 10.91
C LEU A 653 24.33 5.83 11.37
N ILE A 654 23.32 6.24 12.15
CA ILE A 654 22.20 5.37 12.54
C ILE A 654 21.45 4.80 11.34
N VAL A 655 21.19 5.62 10.31
CA VAL A 655 20.55 5.17 9.06
C VAL A 655 21.43 4.18 8.26
N GLN A 656 22.73 4.08 8.56
CA GLN A 656 23.69 3.16 7.94
C GLN A 656 24.04 1.95 8.83
N MET A 657 23.61 1.92 10.09
CA MET A 657 23.75 0.76 10.96
C MET A 657 22.82 -0.38 10.53
N ASP A 658 23.16 -1.61 10.91
CA ASP A 658 22.23 -2.72 10.81
C ASP A 658 21.02 -2.48 11.73
N ILE A 659 19.83 -2.90 11.29
CA ILE A 659 18.54 -2.55 11.90
C ILE A 659 17.93 -3.79 12.59
N THR A 660 18.81 -4.63 13.10
CA THR A 660 18.56 -5.90 13.78
C THR A 660 19.38 -5.95 15.08
N GLY A 661 18.94 -6.76 16.03
CA GLY A 661 19.52 -6.82 17.37
C GLY A 661 19.00 -5.73 18.31
N PHE A 662 17.68 -5.49 18.37
CA PHE A 662 17.05 -4.57 19.36
C PHE A 662 17.20 -5.03 20.83
N THR A 663 17.96 -6.10 21.03
CA THR A 663 18.31 -6.81 22.27
C THR A 663 19.81 -6.71 22.61
N ILE A 664 20.64 -6.13 21.75
CA ILE A 664 22.10 -6.13 21.85
C ILE A 664 22.58 -4.70 22.21
N GLU A 665 23.44 -4.58 23.23
CA GLU A 665 24.00 -3.29 23.71
C GLU A 665 25.26 -2.82 22.95
#